data_AF-A0A7C2NTS0-F1
#
_entry.id   AF-A0A7C2NTS0-F1
#
_cell.length_a   1.000
_cell.length_b   1.000
_cell.length_c   1.000
_cell.angle_alpha   90.00
_cell.angle_beta   90.00
_cell.angle_gamma   90.00
#
_symmetry.space_group_name_H-M   'P 1'
#
loop_
_entity.id
_entity.type
_entity.pdbx_description
1 polymer ?
#
loop_
_entity_poly.entity_id
_entity_poly.type
_entity_poly.pdbx_seq_one_letter_code
_entity_poly.pdbx_strand_id
1 'polypeptide(L)'
;MKTEISAQAWRDVARELDVEQSALQAVATVEAAGAGFVPGDPPRPKVLFEGHAFHRLTGGRFAAQAPSLSYPKWDKSKYSGSASGEWLRLEAACQLDRSAALQSASWGLFQIMGFNYVYCGCPDVETFAALQHSGVDAQLECFARFIARPPFLEALRRRKWDEFAKAYNGPGYARNRYADKMAAAYAALAGRRKAAAQPAKPGQKAAARAGAGGLPAAELPPGRPAFAAVHSVRRRKAHKRNVRPDAVDLRDWEYRPSIAVAPPDVLWQKSPRKVKQQGETNACTGFALATVVEHLLARSPTRQAEDISGFMLYSMARRYDEWAEDDAEDSGSSLRGALKGWAKHGASREQLWKTLEMPPASNVPSRDWWLDAVKRPMGAYYRIEPTNVRDMHVAIHEAGAVYASAFTHEGWDALYGDKRTRPPADPNLLPVVAPARGSADQGHAFAIVGYTRRGFIVQNSWGEEWGLGGFAVLPYEDWLRNAMDCWVVQLGAVTVEHQDVADAPSLRVERRAGRDVAVLSSNEMLADHEISPFVVNMENEGRLSQRGRFRTNFDDLKALLTNHLPVARERWKLGKADTMNIAIYAHGGLTDEDAAAATARAWIPHLYTHRIFPIFLMWETGAVETLRNMFEDVTRGEAELAAAGGRWQRFKERFSEWKDERLEGLARFPGGRMWAEMKQNAAALTGHGEAGIVQLFNLFRDRSVRSALPNVRLHLIGHSAGAIVHSHLGARALMQGLDVASISLLAPAVRLDLFDALLGRSIAQRGIRLFIANLTDAAERGDDTCKPYGHSLLYLVSRSFEDHEETPLLGMEKHLVPALVTQRWSANVRQLRCPGGMWDASSAATRATTHGGVDDDQAVRDAVASFIRFG
;
A
#
# COMPACT_ATOMS: atom_id res chain seq x y z
N MET A 1 39.67 37.71 -8.45
CA MET A 1 39.24 36.33 -8.10
C MET A 1 40.48 35.47 -7.91
N LYS A 2 40.50 34.52 -6.96
CA LYS A 2 41.66 33.62 -6.78
C LYS A 2 41.67 32.52 -7.85
N THR A 3 42.80 32.38 -8.54
CA THR A 3 43.04 31.35 -9.57
C THR A 3 43.89 30.17 -9.08
N GLU A 4 44.55 30.31 -7.92
CA GLU A 4 45.34 29.26 -7.27
C GLU A 4 44.83 28.96 -5.85
N ILE A 5 44.81 27.68 -5.48
CA ILE A 5 44.36 27.22 -4.16
C ILE A 5 45.44 27.52 -3.13
N SER A 6 45.04 28.14 -2.02
CA SER A 6 46.01 28.52 -0.98
C SER A 6 46.68 27.31 -0.31
N ALA A 7 47.95 27.45 0.06
CA ALA A 7 48.68 26.41 0.81
C ALA A 7 48.10 26.14 2.21
N GLN A 8 47.19 26.98 2.71
CA GLN A 8 46.41 26.76 3.93
C GLN A 8 45.18 25.90 3.64
N ALA A 9 44.35 26.25 2.66
CA ALA A 9 43.18 25.45 2.24
C ALA A 9 43.57 24.00 1.89
N TRP A 10 44.68 23.78 1.18
CA TRP A 10 45.21 22.44 0.93
C TRP A 10 45.53 21.63 2.19
N ARG A 11 46.01 22.28 3.26
CA ARG A 11 46.37 21.62 4.53
C ARG A 11 45.14 21.35 5.40
N ASP A 12 44.13 22.20 5.34
CA ASP A 12 42.93 22.06 6.16
C ASP A 12 42.02 20.97 5.59
N VAL A 13 41.77 20.97 4.28
CA VAL A 13 41.01 19.90 3.60
C VAL A 13 41.72 18.54 3.69
N ALA A 14 43.06 18.51 3.58
CA ALA A 14 43.82 17.27 3.78
C ALA A 14 43.67 16.69 5.20
N ARG A 15 43.52 17.56 6.20
CA ARG A 15 43.35 17.18 7.61
C ARG A 15 41.91 16.75 7.90
N GLU A 16 40.92 17.47 7.39
CA GLU A 16 39.49 17.15 7.49
C GLU A 16 39.17 15.76 6.91
N LEU A 17 39.76 15.45 5.75
CA LEU A 17 39.57 14.17 5.07
C LEU A 17 40.51 13.06 5.55
N ASP A 18 41.49 13.35 6.41
CA ASP A 18 42.58 12.44 6.78
C ASP A 18 43.25 11.79 5.55
N VAL A 19 43.78 12.62 4.65
CA VAL A 19 44.49 12.19 3.43
C VAL A 19 45.80 12.94 3.25
N GLU A 20 46.77 12.32 2.58
CA GLU A 20 48.00 13.04 2.22
C GLU A 20 47.68 14.21 1.28
N GLN A 21 48.13 15.42 1.63
CA GLN A 21 48.00 16.63 0.78
C GLN A 21 48.47 16.40 -0.66
N SER A 22 49.58 15.65 -0.83
CA SER A 22 50.13 15.29 -2.14
C SER A 22 49.22 14.38 -2.95
N ALA A 23 48.31 13.62 -2.32
CA ALA A 23 47.31 12.80 -3.00
C ALA A 23 46.16 13.66 -3.57
N LEU A 24 45.66 14.62 -2.79
CA LEU A 24 44.68 15.60 -3.27
C LEU A 24 45.23 16.44 -4.45
N GLN A 25 46.46 16.92 -4.32
CA GLN A 25 47.16 17.67 -5.36
C GLN A 25 47.41 16.83 -6.63
N ALA A 26 47.65 15.53 -6.49
CA ALA A 26 47.80 14.62 -7.64
C ALA A 26 46.50 14.50 -8.46
N VAL A 27 45.33 14.42 -7.80
CA VAL A 27 44.03 14.41 -8.50
C VAL A 27 43.80 15.73 -9.25
N ALA A 28 43.98 16.88 -8.59
CA ALA A 28 43.83 18.20 -9.22
C ALA A 28 44.75 18.40 -10.44
N THR A 29 45.96 17.85 -10.40
CA THR A 29 46.93 17.89 -11.51
C THR A 29 46.42 17.13 -12.73
N VAL A 30 45.73 16.00 -12.54
CA VAL A 30 45.28 15.10 -13.62
C VAL A 30 43.94 15.51 -14.23
N GLU A 31 42.98 15.98 -13.42
CA GLU A 31 41.60 16.18 -13.90
C GLU A 31 41.42 17.42 -14.80
N ALA A 32 42.00 18.57 -14.47
CA ALA A 32 41.88 19.80 -15.28
C ALA A 32 43.15 20.23 -16.02
N ALA A 33 44.22 19.43 -15.99
CA ALA A 33 45.56 19.84 -16.42
C ALA A 33 46.07 21.12 -15.72
N GLY A 34 45.70 21.29 -14.44
CA GLY A 34 46.19 22.36 -13.56
C GLY A 34 45.45 23.70 -13.57
N ALA A 35 44.46 23.92 -14.45
CA ALA A 35 43.74 25.20 -14.53
C ALA A 35 42.22 25.05 -14.37
N GLY A 36 41.65 25.65 -13.32
CA GLY A 36 40.21 25.60 -13.01
C GLY A 36 39.35 26.69 -13.68
N PHE A 37 39.98 27.69 -14.29
CA PHE A 37 39.33 28.82 -14.96
C PHE A 37 39.90 29.01 -16.37
N VAL A 38 39.06 29.52 -17.28
CA VAL A 38 39.42 29.86 -18.66
C VAL A 38 39.62 31.37 -18.78
N PRO A 39 40.62 31.85 -19.55
CA PRO A 39 40.86 33.29 -19.71
C PRO A 39 39.66 34.03 -20.29
N GLY A 40 39.37 35.21 -19.74
CA GLY A 40 38.26 36.08 -20.14
C GLY A 40 38.03 37.17 -19.10
N ASP A 41 37.14 38.13 -19.40
CA ASP A 41 36.71 39.17 -18.47
C ASP A 41 35.17 39.24 -18.42
N PRO A 42 34.52 38.84 -17.29
CA PRO A 42 35.12 38.14 -16.16
C PRO A 42 35.59 36.71 -16.53
N PRO A 43 36.62 36.17 -15.86
CA PRO A 43 37.08 34.80 -16.08
C PRO A 43 36.01 33.79 -15.65
N ARG A 44 35.79 32.76 -16.47
CA ARG A 44 34.75 31.73 -16.25
C ARG A 44 35.37 30.40 -15.80
N PRO A 45 34.69 29.57 -15.00
CA PRO A 45 35.20 28.24 -14.69
C PRO A 45 35.34 27.39 -15.96
N LYS A 46 36.28 26.44 -15.92
CA LYS A 46 36.47 25.47 -17.01
C LYS A 46 35.29 24.50 -17.03
N VAL A 47 34.62 24.38 -18.18
CA VAL A 47 33.47 23.47 -18.36
C VAL A 47 33.66 22.55 -19.57
N LEU A 48 33.02 21.38 -19.53
CA LEU A 48 32.80 20.48 -20.66
C LEU A 48 31.32 20.09 -20.67
N PHE A 49 30.60 20.31 -21.77
CA PHE A 49 29.16 20.04 -21.84
C PHE A 49 28.85 18.66 -22.43
N GLU A 50 28.24 17.81 -21.61
CA GLU A 50 27.89 16.43 -21.96
C GLU A 50 26.46 16.35 -22.53
N GLY A 51 26.31 16.60 -23.83
CA GLY A 51 25.01 16.54 -24.51
C GLY A 51 24.31 15.17 -24.43
N HIS A 52 25.05 14.11 -24.13
CA HIS A 52 24.49 12.79 -23.84
C HIS A 52 23.95 12.64 -22.41
N ALA A 53 24.52 13.35 -21.44
CA ALA A 53 23.95 13.49 -20.10
C ALA A 53 22.69 14.38 -20.16
N PHE A 54 22.73 15.47 -20.92
CA PHE A 54 21.58 16.35 -21.13
C PHE A 54 20.41 15.62 -21.77
N HIS A 55 20.67 14.75 -22.75
CA HIS A 55 19.66 13.87 -23.31
C HIS A 55 19.00 12.96 -22.26
N ARG A 56 19.79 12.31 -21.39
CA ARG A 56 19.29 11.42 -20.33
C ARG A 56 18.47 12.18 -19.28
N LEU A 57 18.98 13.31 -18.79
CA LEU A 57 18.32 14.13 -17.77
C LEU A 57 17.04 14.83 -18.28
N THR A 58 16.90 15.01 -19.59
CA THR A 58 15.69 15.57 -20.22
C THR A 58 14.75 14.52 -20.84
N GLY A 59 15.02 13.22 -20.63
CA GLY A 59 14.23 12.12 -21.22
C GLY A 59 14.17 12.18 -22.75
N GLY A 60 15.21 12.72 -23.39
CA GLY A 60 15.29 12.92 -24.83
C GLY A 60 14.43 14.05 -25.41
N ARG A 61 13.72 14.84 -24.59
CA ARG A 61 12.73 15.87 -25.01
C ARG A 61 13.25 16.82 -26.10
N PHE A 62 14.52 17.18 -26.07
CA PHE A 62 15.13 18.14 -27.00
C PHE A 62 15.90 17.51 -28.18
N ALA A 63 15.89 16.18 -28.35
CA ALA A 63 16.70 15.52 -29.37
C ALA A 63 16.32 15.92 -30.81
N ALA A 64 15.04 16.18 -31.07
CA ALA A 64 14.56 16.67 -32.37
C ALA A 64 14.84 18.16 -32.59
N GLN A 65 14.72 18.98 -31.53
CA GLN A 65 14.90 20.44 -31.59
C GLN A 65 16.38 20.86 -31.64
N ALA A 66 17.25 20.15 -30.92
CA ALA A 66 18.66 20.50 -30.74
C ALA A 66 19.58 19.25 -30.77
N PRO A 67 19.70 18.56 -31.92
CA PRO A 67 20.45 17.30 -32.05
C PRO A 67 21.98 17.42 -31.84
N SER A 68 22.53 18.64 -31.77
CA SER A 68 23.92 18.93 -31.37
C SER A 68 24.11 19.02 -29.84
N LEU A 69 23.02 19.21 -29.09
CA LEU A 69 23.01 19.40 -27.64
C LEU A 69 22.33 18.23 -26.89
N SER A 70 21.45 17.48 -27.55
CA SER A 70 20.74 16.32 -26.97
C SER A 70 20.84 15.12 -27.91
N TYR A 71 21.63 14.11 -27.53
CA TYR A 71 21.85 12.89 -28.32
C TYR A 71 22.07 11.64 -27.42
N PRO A 72 21.58 10.44 -27.80
CA PRO A 72 21.45 9.31 -26.86
C PRO A 72 22.76 8.57 -26.51
N LYS A 73 23.80 8.67 -27.36
CA LYS A 73 25.07 7.96 -27.21
C LYS A 73 26.23 8.96 -27.22
N TRP A 74 27.23 8.76 -26.36
CA TRP A 74 28.44 9.57 -26.37
C TRP A 74 29.07 9.62 -27.76
N ASP A 75 29.36 10.83 -28.24
CA ASP A 75 29.89 11.10 -29.58
C ASP A 75 30.93 12.21 -29.50
N LYS A 76 32.19 11.85 -29.77
CA LYS A 76 33.33 12.79 -29.72
C LYS A 76 33.23 13.91 -30.77
N SER A 77 32.49 13.71 -31.86
CA SER A 77 32.34 14.73 -32.93
C SER A 77 31.49 15.93 -32.52
N LYS A 78 30.75 15.84 -31.40
CA LYS A 78 29.81 16.87 -30.94
C LYS A 78 30.42 17.92 -30.00
N TYR A 79 31.65 17.71 -29.52
CA TYR A 79 32.36 18.70 -28.71
C TYR A 79 32.98 19.77 -29.59
N SER A 80 33.01 21.01 -29.10
CA SER A 80 33.56 22.17 -29.82
C SER A 80 35.09 22.17 -29.93
N GLY A 81 35.78 21.36 -29.11
CA GLY A 81 37.24 21.35 -29.02
C GLY A 81 37.88 22.60 -28.38
N SER A 82 37.08 23.55 -27.88
CA SER A 82 37.58 24.80 -27.27
C SER A 82 36.79 25.22 -26.04
N ALA A 83 37.45 25.89 -25.10
CA ALA A 83 36.82 26.38 -23.87
C ALA A 83 35.60 27.29 -24.12
N SER A 84 35.74 28.25 -25.04
CA SER A 84 34.66 29.18 -25.39
C SER A 84 33.51 28.48 -26.12
N GLY A 85 33.81 27.49 -26.95
CA GLY A 85 32.79 26.70 -27.65
C GLY A 85 31.95 25.83 -26.71
N GLU A 86 32.56 25.25 -25.66
CA GLU A 86 31.80 24.51 -24.63
C GLU A 86 30.87 25.41 -23.82
N TRP A 87 31.31 26.65 -23.54
CA TRP A 87 30.46 27.66 -22.92
C TRP A 87 29.24 28.02 -23.78
N LEU A 88 29.42 28.23 -25.09
CA LEU A 88 28.30 28.48 -26.01
C LEU A 88 27.32 27.29 -26.09
N ARG A 89 27.82 26.04 -26.06
CA ARG A 89 26.98 24.83 -26.01
C ARG A 89 26.15 24.76 -24.73
N LEU A 90 26.78 25.06 -23.59
CA LEU A 90 26.12 25.09 -22.28
C LEU A 90 25.07 26.21 -22.19
N GLU A 91 25.41 27.43 -22.65
CA GLU A 91 24.47 28.56 -22.69
C GLU A 91 23.25 28.26 -23.57
N ALA A 92 23.45 27.66 -24.74
CA ALA A 92 22.36 27.24 -25.62
C ALA A 92 21.49 26.13 -24.99
N ALA A 93 22.09 25.17 -24.29
CA ALA A 93 21.33 24.16 -23.54
C ALA A 93 20.55 24.76 -22.36
N CYS A 94 21.07 25.82 -21.73
CA CYS A 94 20.39 26.51 -20.65
C CYS A 94 19.11 27.26 -21.09
N GLN A 95 18.99 27.62 -22.37
CA GLN A 95 17.74 28.17 -22.94
C GLN A 95 16.65 27.10 -23.14
N LEU A 96 17.00 25.81 -23.07
CA LEU A 96 16.07 24.69 -23.24
C LEU A 96 15.63 24.11 -21.88
N ASP A 97 16.59 23.78 -21.01
CA ASP A 97 16.35 23.38 -19.62
C ASP A 97 17.59 23.69 -18.78
N ARG A 98 17.57 24.85 -18.10
CA ARG A 98 18.72 25.37 -17.36
C ARG A 98 19.23 24.42 -16.28
N SER A 99 18.32 23.82 -15.51
CA SER A 99 18.66 22.87 -14.44
C SER A 99 19.38 21.64 -15.03
N ALA A 100 18.80 21.00 -16.05
CA ALA A 100 19.42 19.84 -16.68
C ALA A 100 20.73 20.20 -17.40
N ALA A 101 20.84 21.39 -18.00
CA ALA A 101 22.04 21.84 -18.70
C ALA A 101 23.24 22.02 -17.74
N LEU A 102 23.04 22.70 -16.60
CA LEU A 102 24.07 22.87 -15.57
C LEU A 102 24.48 21.52 -14.95
N GLN A 103 23.51 20.61 -14.74
CA GLN A 103 23.78 19.24 -14.28
C GLN A 103 24.60 18.42 -15.30
N SER A 104 24.48 18.74 -16.58
CA SER A 104 25.13 18.03 -17.70
C SER A 104 26.52 18.57 -18.07
N ALA A 105 27.10 19.47 -17.30
CA ALA A 105 28.47 19.94 -17.51
C ALA A 105 29.42 19.49 -16.39
N SER A 106 30.69 19.25 -16.70
CA SER A 106 31.77 19.24 -15.70
C SER A 106 32.16 20.67 -15.34
N TRP A 107 32.66 20.89 -14.12
CA TRP A 107 32.99 22.23 -13.64
C TRP A 107 34.33 22.31 -12.90
N GLY A 108 35.06 23.40 -13.14
CA GLY A 108 36.19 23.84 -12.33
C GLY A 108 37.44 22.97 -12.41
N LEU A 109 38.36 23.17 -11.46
CA LEU A 109 39.66 22.50 -11.36
C LEU A 109 39.57 20.97 -11.20
N PHE A 110 38.47 20.47 -10.63
CA PHE A 110 38.26 19.05 -10.38
C PHE A 110 37.33 18.38 -11.41
N GLN A 111 36.80 19.15 -12.37
CA GLN A 111 35.88 18.68 -13.41
C GLN A 111 34.69 17.87 -12.86
N ILE A 112 34.16 18.28 -11.71
CA ILE A 112 33.02 17.61 -11.07
C ILE A 112 31.79 17.83 -11.96
N MET A 113 31.14 16.74 -12.36
CA MET A 113 29.89 16.81 -13.10
C MET A 113 28.79 17.43 -12.22
N GLY A 114 28.08 18.43 -12.77
CA GLY A 114 27.08 19.22 -12.05
C GLY A 114 25.92 18.40 -11.49
N PHE A 115 25.60 17.24 -12.06
CA PHE A 115 24.63 16.28 -11.52
C PHE A 115 25.01 15.74 -10.12
N ASN A 116 26.24 15.99 -9.64
CA ASN A 116 26.68 15.66 -8.28
C ASN A 116 26.58 16.83 -7.28
N TYR A 117 25.89 17.92 -7.60
CA TYR A 117 25.79 19.13 -6.75
C TYR A 117 25.43 18.83 -5.28
N VAL A 118 24.51 17.90 -5.02
CA VAL A 118 24.10 17.53 -3.65
C VAL A 118 25.26 16.95 -2.84
N TYR A 119 26.10 16.11 -3.44
CA TYR A 119 27.30 15.56 -2.78
C TYR A 119 28.39 16.61 -2.57
N CYS A 120 28.31 17.75 -3.26
CA CYS A 120 29.17 18.92 -3.00
C CYS A 120 28.63 19.80 -1.85
N GLY A 121 27.56 19.37 -1.18
CA GLY A 121 26.86 20.12 -0.12
C GLY A 121 25.99 21.27 -0.64
N CYS A 122 25.64 21.28 -1.93
CA CYS A 122 24.85 22.35 -2.54
C CYS A 122 23.36 22.00 -2.52
N PRO A 123 22.45 22.94 -2.18
CA PRO A 123 21.00 22.69 -2.15
C PRO A 123 20.43 22.46 -3.57
N ASP A 124 21.00 23.13 -4.56
CA ASP A 124 20.62 23.08 -5.98
C ASP A 124 21.85 23.24 -6.89
N VAL A 125 21.66 23.04 -8.19
CA VAL A 125 22.74 23.11 -9.18
C VAL A 125 23.15 24.55 -9.54
N GLU A 126 22.29 25.55 -9.31
CA GLU A 126 22.63 26.97 -9.51
C GLU A 126 23.64 27.41 -8.46
N THR A 127 23.42 27.04 -7.20
CA THR A 127 24.32 27.27 -6.06
C THR A 127 25.65 26.58 -6.29
N PHE A 128 25.65 25.33 -6.80
CA PHE A 128 26.88 24.66 -7.20
C PHE A 128 27.61 25.42 -8.32
N ALA A 129 26.92 25.80 -9.40
CA ALA A 129 27.52 26.57 -10.48
C ALA A 129 28.07 27.93 -9.98
N ALA A 130 27.38 28.61 -9.07
CA ALA A 130 27.83 29.85 -8.44
C ALA A 130 29.10 29.67 -7.60
N LEU A 131 29.19 28.59 -6.80
CA LEU A 131 30.42 28.23 -6.08
C LEU A 131 31.58 27.90 -7.01
N GLN A 132 31.31 27.28 -8.17
CA GLN A 132 32.34 27.05 -9.19
C GLN A 132 32.85 28.37 -9.81
N HIS A 133 32.05 29.44 -9.82
CA HIS A 133 32.47 30.79 -10.24
C HIS A 133 33.16 31.61 -9.15
N SER A 134 32.98 31.32 -7.85
CA SER A 134 33.48 32.20 -6.78
C SER A 134 35.00 32.14 -6.59
N GLY A 135 35.63 31.00 -6.87
CA GLY A 135 37.08 30.83 -6.89
C GLY A 135 37.53 29.39 -6.59
N VAL A 136 38.80 29.09 -6.85
CA VAL A 136 39.32 27.71 -6.74
C VAL A 136 39.30 27.12 -5.32
N ASP A 137 39.31 27.95 -4.27
CA ASP A 137 39.14 27.46 -2.89
C ASP A 137 37.74 26.83 -2.70
N ALA A 138 36.67 27.44 -3.24
CA ALA A 138 35.32 26.86 -3.21
C ALA A 138 35.19 25.62 -4.11
N GLN A 139 35.93 25.58 -5.23
CA GLN A 139 36.01 24.37 -6.06
C GLN A 139 36.65 23.19 -5.29
N LEU A 140 37.65 23.46 -4.43
CA LEU A 140 38.25 22.47 -3.53
C LEU A 140 37.26 22.02 -2.44
N GLU A 141 36.50 22.92 -1.82
CA GLU A 141 35.47 22.53 -0.83
C GLU A 141 34.39 21.63 -1.45
N CYS A 142 33.90 21.98 -2.65
CA CYS A 142 32.96 21.11 -3.39
C CYS A 142 33.58 19.73 -3.66
N PHE A 143 34.84 19.68 -4.08
CA PHE A 143 35.57 18.43 -4.30
C PHE A 143 35.71 17.62 -3.01
N ALA A 144 36.10 18.25 -1.91
CA ALA A 144 36.29 17.61 -0.61
C ALA A 144 35.03 16.89 -0.14
N ARG A 145 33.89 17.60 -0.15
CA ARG A 145 32.56 17.04 0.17
C ARG A 145 32.18 15.90 -0.78
N PHE A 146 32.45 16.08 -2.08
CA PHE A 146 32.16 15.06 -3.10
C PHE A 146 32.94 13.75 -2.90
N ILE A 147 34.22 13.83 -2.53
CA ILE A 147 35.07 12.64 -2.31
C ILE A 147 34.97 12.06 -0.91
N ALA A 148 34.35 12.74 0.06
CA ALA A 148 34.19 12.23 1.43
C ALA A 148 33.36 10.94 1.51
N ARG A 149 32.55 10.63 0.48
CA ARG A 149 31.72 9.42 0.40
C ARG A 149 32.49 8.19 -0.12
N PRO A 150 32.06 6.97 0.22
CA PRO A 150 32.56 5.75 -0.43
C PRO A 150 32.29 5.73 -1.95
N PRO A 151 33.13 5.09 -2.77
CA PRO A 151 34.42 4.47 -2.42
C PRO A 151 35.61 5.46 -2.44
N PHE A 152 35.36 6.75 -2.76
CA PHE A 152 36.39 7.72 -3.10
C PHE A 152 37.38 7.98 -1.96
N LEU A 153 36.88 8.31 -0.76
CA LEU A 153 37.73 8.68 0.37
C LEU A 153 38.69 7.55 0.74
N GLU A 154 38.17 6.34 0.89
CA GLU A 154 38.96 5.20 1.32
C GLU A 154 39.96 4.72 0.26
N ALA A 155 39.58 4.80 -1.03
CA ALA A 155 40.51 4.56 -2.13
C ALA A 155 41.65 5.60 -2.14
N LEU A 156 41.36 6.87 -1.86
CA LEU A 156 42.37 7.94 -1.82
C LEU A 156 43.28 7.81 -0.60
N ARG A 157 42.72 7.56 0.60
CA ARG A 157 43.46 7.25 1.84
C ARG A 157 44.44 6.10 1.65
N ARG A 158 43.98 5.00 1.06
CA ARG A 158 44.80 3.81 0.77
C ARG A 158 45.69 3.98 -0.47
N ARG A 159 45.64 5.12 -1.17
CA ARG A 159 46.34 5.41 -2.46
C ARG A 159 46.08 4.33 -3.52
N LYS A 160 44.88 3.77 -3.54
CA LYS A 160 44.43 2.81 -4.55
C LYS A 160 43.94 3.57 -5.78
N TRP A 161 44.89 4.07 -6.57
CA TRP A 161 44.64 4.90 -7.75
C TRP A 161 43.72 4.23 -8.79
N ASP A 162 43.75 2.90 -8.90
CA ASP A 162 42.85 2.14 -9.78
C ASP A 162 41.39 2.19 -9.30
N GLU A 163 41.12 1.90 -8.02
CA GLU A 163 39.78 1.99 -7.42
C GLU A 163 39.25 3.43 -7.46
N PHE A 164 40.08 4.42 -7.13
CA PHE A 164 39.71 5.84 -7.20
C PHE A 164 39.41 6.28 -8.64
N ALA A 165 40.32 6.01 -9.59
CA ALA A 165 40.14 6.44 -10.98
C ALA A 165 38.95 5.74 -11.65
N LYS A 166 38.69 4.46 -11.33
CA LYS A 166 37.50 3.73 -11.80
C LYS A 166 36.21 4.35 -11.28
N ALA A 167 36.17 4.80 -10.02
CA ALA A 167 35.02 5.46 -9.44
C ALA A 167 34.82 6.89 -9.95
N TYR A 168 35.92 7.65 -10.15
CA TYR A 168 35.89 9.07 -10.52
C TYR A 168 35.72 9.30 -12.03
N ASN A 169 36.48 8.55 -12.84
CA ASN A 169 36.51 8.68 -14.31
C ASN A 169 35.67 7.60 -15.03
N GLY A 170 34.98 6.74 -14.28
CA GLY A 170 34.09 5.70 -14.81
C GLY A 170 34.82 4.60 -15.60
N PRO A 171 34.09 3.74 -16.33
CA PRO A 171 34.65 2.54 -16.97
C PRO A 171 35.67 2.82 -18.10
N GLY A 172 35.81 4.07 -18.54
CA GLY A 172 36.83 4.48 -19.52
C GLY A 172 38.22 4.74 -18.93
N TYR A 173 38.36 4.82 -17.59
CA TYR A 173 39.55 5.32 -16.91
C TYR A 173 40.87 4.62 -17.34
N ALA A 174 40.83 3.29 -17.53
CA ALA A 174 42.00 2.49 -17.90
C ALA A 174 42.52 2.84 -19.30
N ARG A 175 41.63 3.11 -20.27
CA ARG A 175 42.03 3.50 -21.65
C ARG A 175 42.78 4.83 -21.68
N ASN A 176 42.41 5.74 -20.78
CA ASN A 176 43.01 7.07 -20.66
C ASN A 176 44.17 7.13 -19.64
N ARG A 177 44.53 5.98 -19.03
CA ARG A 177 45.61 5.81 -18.04
C ARG A 177 45.54 6.76 -16.84
N TYR A 178 44.32 7.03 -16.34
CA TYR A 178 44.13 7.96 -15.21
C TYR A 178 44.86 7.51 -13.94
N ALA A 179 44.77 6.22 -13.59
CA ALA A 179 45.43 5.67 -12.41
C ALA A 179 46.96 5.87 -12.45
N ASP A 180 47.60 5.55 -13.58
CA ASP A 180 49.04 5.76 -13.81
C ASP A 180 49.43 7.25 -13.68
N LYS A 181 48.64 8.15 -14.27
CA LYS A 181 48.87 9.60 -14.21
C LYS A 181 48.77 10.14 -12.78
N MET A 182 47.77 9.70 -12.02
CA MET A 182 47.60 10.10 -10.61
C MET A 182 48.75 9.55 -9.76
N ALA A 183 49.16 8.29 -9.96
CA ALA A 183 50.28 7.69 -9.25
C ALA A 183 51.61 8.41 -9.57
N ALA A 184 51.84 8.79 -10.83
CA ALA A 184 53.03 9.54 -11.25
C ALA A 184 53.05 10.98 -10.70
N ALA A 185 51.91 11.69 -10.75
CA ALA A 185 51.77 13.02 -10.16
C ALA A 185 51.99 12.97 -8.64
N TYR A 186 51.40 11.99 -7.95
CA TYR A 186 51.65 11.76 -6.53
C TYR A 186 53.12 11.46 -6.25
N ALA A 187 53.78 10.61 -7.04
CA ALA A 187 55.21 10.30 -6.86
C ALA A 187 56.11 11.55 -7.02
N ALA A 188 55.81 12.43 -7.96
CA ALA A 188 56.53 13.70 -8.15
C ALA A 188 56.31 14.67 -6.96
N LEU A 189 55.07 14.78 -6.48
CA LEU A 189 54.71 15.66 -5.35
C LEU A 189 55.22 15.14 -4.00
N ALA A 190 55.11 13.84 -3.75
CA ALA A 190 55.66 13.18 -2.55
C ALA A 190 57.19 13.10 -2.61
N GLY A 191 57.78 13.00 -3.80
CA GLY A 191 59.24 13.06 -4.02
C GLY A 191 59.85 14.38 -3.53
N ARG A 192 59.17 15.51 -3.75
CA ARG A 192 59.55 16.83 -3.20
C ARG A 192 59.45 16.90 -1.67
N ARG A 193 58.73 15.98 -1.01
CA ARG A 193 58.55 15.92 0.44
C ARG A 193 59.46 14.88 1.12
N LYS A 194 59.96 13.88 0.36
CA LYS A 194 60.86 12.80 0.81
C LYS A 194 62.34 13.20 1.03
N ALA A 195 62.64 14.50 1.15
CA ALA A 195 63.88 14.97 1.76
C ALA A 195 63.80 15.01 3.31
N ALA A 196 62.62 14.78 3.90
CA ALA A 196 62.43 14.66 5.34
C ALA A 196 61.77 13.32 5.72
N ALA A 197 62.41 12.63 6.66
CA ALA A 197 61.98 11.41 7.36
C ALA A 197 61.77 10.11 6.52
N GLN A 198 62.60 9.11 6.82
CA GLN A 198 62.38 7.68 6.54
C GLN A 198 62.32 6.88 7.87
N PRO A 199 61.84 5.61 7.88
CA PRO A 199 60.95 5.14 8.94
C PRO A 199 61.50 4.01 9.83
N ALA A 200 60.72 3.61 10.84
CA ALA A 200 60.90 2.38 11.61
C ALA A 200 59.82 1.31 11.27
N LYS A 201 60.12 0.04 11.56
CA LYS A 201 59.43 -1.18 11.05
C LYS A 201 58.45 -1.83 12.07
N PRO A 202 57.56 -2.75 11.62
CA PRO A 202 56.44 -3.26 12.42
C PRO A 202 56.76 -4.46 13.34
N GLY A 203 55.93 -4.65 14.39
CA GLY A 203 55.98 -5.76 15.35
C GLY A 203 54.98 -6.90 15.07
N GLN A 204 55.28 -8.11 15.55
CA GLN A 204 54.60 -9.40 15.27
C GLN A 204 53.75 -9.97 16.42
N LYS A 205 52.99 -11.06 16.11
CA LYS A 205 52.46 -12.18 16.99
C LYS A 205 51.26 -11.85 17.90
N ALA A 206 50.43 -12.79 18.39
CA ALA A 206 50.23 -14.26 18.22
C ALA A 206 48.72 -14.58 18.49
N ALA A 207 48.02 -15.59 17.91
CA ALA A 207 48.12 -17.07 17.90
C ALA A 207 47.58 -17.82 19.15
N ALA A 208 46.91 -18.98 18.93
CA ALA A 208 46.34 -19.97 19.88
C ALA A 208 45.00 -19.59 20.57
N ARG A 209 44.03 -20.46 20.96
CA ARG A 209 43.68 -21.91 20.88
C ARG A 209 42.27 -22.02 21.54
N ALA A 210 41.25 -22.71 20.99
CA ALA A 210 40.91 -24.15 21.07
C ALA A 210 40.14 -24.62 22.32
N GLY A 211 39.07 -25.43 22.12
CA GLY A 211 38.18 -26.03 23.14
C GLY A 211 36.70 -25.80 22.79
N ALA A 212 35.87 -26.73 22.31
CA ALA A 212 35.56 -28.13 22.66
C ALA A 212 34.47 -28.27 23.76
N GLY A 213 33.42 -29.05 23.48
CA GLY A 213 32.33 -29.40 24.40
C GLY A 213 30.95 -29.20 23.78
N GLY A 214 30.10 -30.23 23.76
CA GLY A 214 28.73 -30.13 23.25
C GLY A 214 27.76 -31.11 23.90
N LEU A 215 26.47 -30.76 23.81
CA LEU A 215 25.27 -31.55 24.14
C LEU A 215 25.08 -31.93 25.64
N PRO A 216 23.86 -32.31 26.09
CA PRO A 216 22.62 -32.55 25.32
C PRO A 216 21.38 -31.75 25.80
N ALA A 217 20.24 -32.03 25.18
CA ALA A 217 18.91 -31.58 25.61
C ALA A 217 18.46 -32.25 26.94
N ALA A 218 17.50 -31.63 27.62
CA ALA A 218 16.87 -32.15 28.84
C ALA A 218 15.34 -32.21 28.69
N GLU A 219 14.74 -33.24 29.29
CA GLU A 219 13.35 -33.66 29.09
C GLU A 219 12.36 -33.00 30.08
N LEU A 220 11.06 -33.16 29.78
CA LEU A 220 9.95 -32.71 30.63
C LEU A 220 9.73 -33.65 31.84
N PRO A 221 9.38 -33.13 33.03
CA PRO A 221 9.03 -33.93 34.21
C PRO A 221 7.60 -34.53 34.15
N PRO A 222 7.28 -35.53 34.99
CA PRO A 222 6.29 -36.56 34.65
C PRO A 222 4.88 -36.38 35.26
N GLY A 223 3.87 -36.99 34.63
CA GLY A 223 2.64 -37.42 35.34
C GLY A 223 1.31 -37.39 34.56
N ARG A 224 1.02 -38.44 33.77
CA ARG A 224 -0.34 -39.05 33.57
C ARG A 224 -0.26 -40.25 32.60
N PRO A 225 -0.63 -41.49 33.02
CA PRO A 225 -0.54 -42.67 32.17
C PRO A 225 -1.82 -42.89 31.34
N ALA A 226 -1.81 -42.36 30.11
CA ALA A 226 -2.86 -42.46 29.08
C ALA A 226 -4.15 -41.64 29.29
N PHE A 227 -4.75 -41.22 28.17
CA PHE A 227 -6.08 -40.61 28.10
C PHE A 227 -7.16 -41.71 28.10
N ALA A 228 -8.21 -41.54 28.90
CA ALA A 228 -9.35 -42.44 28.91
C ALA A 228 -10.23 -42.23 27.67
N ALA A 229 -10.64 -43.33 27.03
CA ALA A 229 -11.57 -43.28 25.90
C ALA A 229 -12.99 -42.96 26.38
N VAL A 230 -13.58 -41.86 25.89
CA VAL A 230 -14.98 -41.52 26.16
C VAL A 230 -15.87 -42.24 25.14
N HIS A 231 -16.84 -43.01 25.63
CA HIS A 231 -17.76 -43.76 24.79
C HIS A 231 -18.64 -42.83 23.92
N SER A 232 -18.63 -43.05 22.60
CA SER A 232 -19.46 -42.33 21.65
C SER A 232 -20.93 -42.77 21.71
N VAL A 233 -21.69 -42.17 22.62
CA VAL A 233 -23.16 -42.27 22.58
C VAL A 233 -23.65 -41.51 21.34
N ARG A 234 -24.10 -42.26 20.34
CA ARG A 234 -24.57 -41.75 19.04
C ARG A 234 -25.95 -41.08 19.18
N ARG A 235 -26.01 -39.90 19.82
CA ARG A 235 -27.18 -39.00 19.72
C ARG A 235 -27.45 -38.68 18.24
N ARG A 236 -28.73 -38.57 17.86
CA ARG A 236 -29.15 -37.93 16.59
C ARG A 236 -28.42 -36.58 16.50
N LYS A 237 -27.80 -36.28 15.35
CA LYS A 237 -26.96 -35.08 15.17
C LYS A 237 -27.68 -33.84 15.68
N ALA A 238 -27.04 -33.10 16.59
CA ALA A 238 -27.51 -31.78 17.00
C ALA A 238 -27.29 -30.78 15.86
N HIS A 239 -28.23 -29.86 15.67
CA HIS A 239 -27.98 -28.64 14.91
C HIS A 239 -26.88 -27.84 15.63
N LYS A 240 -25.92 -27.26 14.91
CA LYS A 240 -24.86 -26.47 15.53
C LYS A 240 -25.37 -25.10 15.98
N ARG A 241 -24.92 -24.63 17.14
CA ARG A 241 -25.43 -23.46 17.87
C ARG A 241 -24.25 -22.63 18.41
N ASN A 242 -23.63 -21.87 17.51
CA ASN A 242 -22.33 -21.25 17.77
C ASN A 242 -22.37 -19.70 17.76
N VAL A 243 -23.45 -19.07 18.23
CA VAL A 243 -23.45 -17.60 18.42
C VAL A 243 -22.60 -17.26 19.63
N ARG A 244 -21.74 -16.24 19.48
CA ARG A 244 -20.98 -15.64 20.59
C ARG A 244 -21.63 -14.32 21.01
N PRO A 245 -21.61 -13.94 22.30
CA PRO A 245 -22.05 -12.61 22.72
C PRO A 245 -21.27 -11.51 22.01
N ASP A 246 -21.92 -10.39 21.70
CA ASP A 246 -21.25 -9.20 21.19
C ASP A 246 -20.28 -8.64 22.26
N ALA A 247 -19.03 -8.38 21.88
CA ALA A 247 -18.07 -7.74 22.79
C ALA A 247 -18.58 -6.35 23.20
N VAL A 248 -18.22 -5.86 24.39
CA VAL A 248 -18.68 -4.52 24.84
C VAL A 248 -18.03 -3.43 23.98
N ASP A 249 -18.84 -2.66 23.25
CA ASP A 249 -18.41 -1.48 22.48
C ASP A 249 -19.23 -0.26 22.92
N LEU A 250 -18.55 0.75 23.49
CA LEU A 250 -19.19 1.97 23.98
C LEU A 250 -19.71 2.89 22.87
N ARG A 251 -19.50 2.53 21.59
CA ARG A 251 -20.01 3.23 20.41
C ARG A 251 -21.35 2.68 19.91
N ASP A 252 -21.83 1.54 20.45
CA ASP A 252 -23.16 1.02 20.16
C ASP A 252 -24.22 2.07 20.51
N TRP A 253 -25.12 2.40 19.58
CA TRP A 253 -26.20 3.33 19.85
C TRP A 253 -27.34 2.62 20.57
N GLU A 254 -27.66 3.05 21.79
CA GLU A 254 -28.83 2.55 22.52
C GLU A 254 -30.14 2.96 21.84
N TYR A 255 -31.07 2.02 21.75
CA TYR A 255 -32.43 2.31 21.28
C TYR A 255 -33.17 3.17 22.30
N ARG A 256 -33.88 4.18 21.80
CA ARG A 256 -34.77 5.02 22.61
C ARG A 256 -36.19 4.90 22.05
N PRO A 257 -37.13 4.27 22.77
CA PRO A 257 -38.47 4.00 22.26
C PRO A 257 -39.26 5.28 22.00
N SER A 258 -40.14 5.28 20.99
CA SER A 258 -41.10 6.36 20.82
C SER A 258 -42.18 6.30 21.90
N ILE A 259 -42.58 7.47 22.38
CA ILE A 259 -43.74 7.64 23.27
C ILE A 259 -45.03 7.93 22.50
N ALA A 260 -45.00 7.88 21.16
CA ALA A 260 -46.13 8.29 20.31
C ALA A 260 -47.28 7.28 20.24
N VAL A 261 -47.01 5.98 20.44
CA VAL A 261 -48.00 4.91 20.34
C VAL A 261 -47.77 3.88 21.44
N ALA A 262 -48.80 3.56 22.21
CA ALA A 262 -48.75 2.50 23.21
C ALA A 262 -48.84 1.13 22.53
N PRO A 263 -47.89 0.19 22.76
CA PRO A 263 -47.95 -1.15 22.21
C PRO A 263 -49.14 -1.94 22.80
N PRO A 264 -49.83 -2.80 22.02
CA PRO A 264 -50.94 -3.62 22.52
C PRO A 264 -50.46 -4.76 23.43
N ASP A 265 -51.32 -5.32 24.29
CA ASP A 265 -51.01 -6.47 25.18
C ASP A 265 -50.52 -7.74 24.48
N VAL A 266 -50.92 -7.94 23.21
CA VAL A 266 -50.57 -9.08 22.38
C VAL A 266 -50.31 -8.58 20.97
N LEU A 267 -49.18 -8.96 20.39
CA LEU A 267 -48.78 -8.60 19.04
C LEU A 267 -48.41 -9.87 18.28
N TRP A 268 -49.22 -10.21 17.28
CA TRP A 268 -49.01 -11.36 16.40
C TRP A 268 -49.35 -10.99 14.95
N GLN A 269 -48.58 -11.52 14.01
CA GLN A 269 -48.79 -11.29 12.59
C GLN A 269 -49.77 -12.32 12.04
N LYS A 270 -50.89 -11.87 11.45
CA LYS A 270 -51.93 -12.76 10.90
C LYS A 270 -51.45 -13.67 9.75
N SER A 271 -50.39 -13.25 9.06
CA SER A 271 -49.72 -14.00 8.00
C SER A 271 -48.20 -13.89 8.22
N PRO A 272 -47.63 -14.68 9.14
CA PRO A 272 -46.21 -14.59 9.46
C PRO A 272 -45.35 -15.03 8.26
N ARG A 273 -44.11 -14.53 8.18
CA ARG A 273 -43.14 -14.91 7.14
C ARG A 273 -42.84 -16.41 7.21
N LYS A 274 -42.46 -16.99 6.07
CA LYS A 274 -41.99 -18.37 5.97
C LYS A 274 -40.80 -18.58 6.90
N VAL A 275 -40.78 -19.70 7.62
CA VAL A 275 -39.64 -20.07 8.46
C VAL A 275 -38.49 -20.60 7.61
N LYS A 276 -37.27 -20.17 7.95
CA LYS A 276 -36.04 -20.59 7.29
C LYS A 276 -35.45 -21.84 7.95
N GLN A 277 -34.52 -22.48 7.25
CA GLN A 277 -33.85 -23.70 7.70
C GLN A 277 -32.34 -23.60 7.47
N GLN A 278 -31.56 -23.40 8.53
CA GLN A 278 -30.09 -23.32 8.47
C GLN A 278 -29.42 -24.71 8.32
N GLY A 279 -30.16 -25.80 8.56
CA GLY A 279 -29.65 -27.16 8.49
C GLY A 279 -28.58 -27.45 9.56
N GLU A 280 -27.52 -28.15 9.19
CA GLU A 280 -26.39 -28.49 10.08
C GLU A 280 -25.31 -27.37 10.16
N THR A 281 -25.58 -26.17 9.62
CA THR A 281 -24.62 -25.06 9.57
C THR A 281 -24.69 -24.17 10.81
N ASN A 282 -23.60 -23.42 11.06
CA ASN A 282 -23.54 -22.42 12.12
C ASN A 282 -24.21 -21.07 11.75
N ALA A 283 -24.90 -20.99 10.62
CA ALA A 283 -25.33 -19.73 10.00
C ALA A 283 -26.50 -18.99 10.69
N CYS A 284 -26.86 -19.38 11.91
CA CYS A 284 -27.98 -18.83 12.68
C CYS A 284 -28.05 -17.29 12.71
N THR A 285 -26.93 -16.58 12.88
CA THR A 285 -26.90 -15.10 12.85
C THR A 285 -27.42 -14.53 11.52
N GLY A 286 -26.85 -14.97 10.40
CA GLY A 286 -27.29 -14.54 9.07
C GLY A 286 -28.74 -14.94 8.75
N PHE A 287 -29.19 -16.11 9.20
CA PHE A 287 -30.57 -16.59 9.01
C PHE A 287 -31.60 -15.81 9.83
N ALA A 288 -31.27 -15.49 11.08
CA ALA A 288 -32.10 -14.67 11.95
C ALA A 288 -32.16 -13.22 11.46
N LEU A 289 -31.02 -12.64 11.04
CA LEU A 289 -31.00 -11.31 10.43
C LEU A 289 -31.79 -11.27 9.12
N ALA A 290 -31.65 -12.29 8.25
CA ALA A 290 -32.46 -12.40 7.02
C ALA A 290 -33.97 -12.37 7.33
N THR A 291 -34.42 -13.10 8.35
CA THR A 291 -35.81 -13.07 8.81
C THR A 291 -36.25 -11.67 9.26
N VAL A 292 -35.41 -10.94 9.99
CA VAL A 292 -35.71 -9.55 10.40
C VAL A 292 -35.81 -8.61 9.19
N VAL A 293 -34.89 -8.72 8.22
CA VAL A 293 -34.96 -7.94 6.96
C VAL A 293 -36.26 -8.22 6.21
N GLU A 294 -36.69 -9.49 6.15
CA GLU A 294 -37.96 -9.86 5.50
C GLU A 294 -39.20 -9.27 6.17
N HIS A 295 -39.22 -9.19 7.51
CA HIS A 295 -40.30 -8.53 8.25
C HIS A 295 -40.35 -7.03 7.97
N LEU A 296 -39.20 -6.37 7.91
CA LEU A 296 -39.10 -4.95 7.55
C LEU A 296 -39.56 -4.69 6.12
N LEU A 297 -39.18 -5.54 5.16
CA LEU A 297 -39.62 -5.45 3.77
C LEU A 297 -41.14 -5.66 3.66
N ALA A 298 -41.69 -6.65 4.35
CA ALA A 298 -43.12 -6.96 4.34
C ALA A 298 -43.99 -5.89 5.02
N ARG A 299 -43.44 -5.10 5.94
CA ARG A 299 -44.11 -3.94 6.57
C ARG A 299 -43.97 -2.65 5.78
N SER A 300 -43.03 -2.58 4.84
CA SER A 300 -42.78 -1.36 4.08
C SER A 300 -43.89 -1.12 3.04
N PRO A 301 -44.50 0.08 2.99
CA PRO A 301 -45.54 0.38 1.99
C PRO A 301 -44.99 0.57 0.57
N THR A 302 -43.67 0.70 0.41
CA THR A 302 -43.02 1.04 -0.86
C THR A 302 -41.98 0.01 -1.34
N ARG A 303 -41.67 -1.02 -0.53
CA ARG A 303 -40.69 -2.06 -0.89
C ARG A 303 -41.40 -3.37 -1.16
N GLN A 304 -40.85 -4.15 -2.08
CA GLN A 304 -41.36 -5.49 -2.36
C GLN A 304 -40.97 -6.44 -1.22
N ALA A 305 -41.91 -7.27 -0.78
CA ALA A 305 -41.66 -8.36 0.14
C ALA A 305 -40.93 -9.50 -0.62
N GLU A 306 -39.67 -9.77 -0.27
CA GLU A 306 -38.77 -10.69 -0.97
C GLU A 306 -38.06 -11.60 0.05
N ASP A 307 -37.68 -12.81 -0.34
CA ASP A 307 -36.91 -13.72 0.52
C ASP A 307 -35.40 -13.40 0.47
N ILE A 308 -34.74 -13.35 1.63
CA ILE A 308 -33.36 -12.88 1.80
C ILE A 308 -32.38 -14.02 2.11
N SER A 309 -31.17 -13.97 1.55
CA SER A 309 -30.15 -15.00 1.78
C SER A 309 -29.54 -14.91 3.18
N GLY A 310 -29.87 -15.90 4.03
CA GLY A 310 -29.20 -16.08 5.32
C GLY A 310 -27.73 -16.47 5.20
N PHE A 311 -27.34 -17.16 4.13
CA PHE A 311 -25.94 -17.54 3.88
C PHE A 311 -25.07 -16.35 3.44
N MET A 312 -25.59 -15.45 2.61
CA MET A 312 -24.88 -14.22 2.25
C MET A 312 -24.65 -13.35 3.50
N LEU A 313 -25.70 -13.12 4.30
CA LEU A 313 -25.57 -12.35 5.54
C LEU A 313 -24.63 -13.03 6.56
N TYR A 314 -24.61 -14.38 6.65
CA TYR A 314 -23.65 -15.10 7.49
C TYR A 314 -22.21 -14.99 6.98
N SER A 315 -22.00 -15.06 5.66
CA SER A 315 -20.68 -14.88 5.04
C SER A 315 -20.14 -13.47 5.29
N MET A 316 -21.01 -12.45 5.24
CA MET A 316 -20.63 -11.09 5.61
C MET A 316 -20.48 -10.91 7.14
N ALA A 317 -21.22 -11.66 7.96
CA ALA A 317 -21.06 -11.63 9.42
C ALA A 317 -19.65 -12.07 9.84
N ARG A 318 -19.21 -13.24 9.36
CA ARG A 318 -17.86 -13.79 9.58
C ARG A 318 -16.73 -12.86 9.12
N ARG A 319 -16.99 -12.01 8.13
CA ARG A 319 -16.02 -11.07 7.55
C ARG A 319 -15.74 -9.85 8.44
N TYR A 320 -16.74 -9.42 9.23
CA TYR A 320 -16.66 -8.24 10.11
C TYR A 320 -16.72 -8.59 11.60
N ASP A 321 -16.55 -9.87 11.93
CA ASP A 321 -16.59 -10.34 13.31
C ASP A 321 -15.27 -10.05 14.04
N GLU A 322 -15.40 -9.63 15.29
CA GLU A 322 -14.26 -9.28 16.17
C GLU A 322 -13.55 -10.54 16.71
N TRP A 323 -14.14 -11.72 16.49
CA TRP A 323 -13.65 -13.02 16.97
C TRP A 323 -13.01 -13.90 15.88
N ALA A 324 -12.91 -13.41 14.65
CA ALA A 324 -12.32 -14.14 13.54
C ALA A 324 -10.78 -14.12 13.62
N GLU A 325 -10.19 -14.95 14.48
CA GLU A 325 -8.74 -15.18 14.49
C GLU A 325 -8.36 -16.42 13.66
N ASP A 326 -9.03 -17.56 13.84
CA ASP A 326 -8.79 -18.81 13.08
C ASP A 326 -9.88 -19.10 12.02
N ASP A 327 -9.55 -18.96 10.73
CA ASP A 327 -10.49 -19.23 9.62
C ASP A 327 -10.75 -20.73 9.36
N ALA A 328 -9.92 -21.62 9.93
CA ALA A 328 -9.97 -23.06 9.71
C ALA A 328 -11.19 -23.74 10.34
N GLU A 329 -11.83 -23.14 11.35
CA GLU A 329 -13.02 -23.68 12.00
C GLU A 329 -14.23 -22.77 11.82
N ASP A 330 -15.35 -23.35 11.37
CA ASP A 330 -16.65 -22.64 11.31
C ASP A 330 -17.21 -22.48 12.73
N SER A 331 -16.72 -21.46 13.42
CA SER A 331 -16.96 -21.19 14.85
C SER A 331 -18.19 -20.33 15.14
N GLY A 332 -19.01 -20.05 14.11
CA GLY A 332 -20.18 -19.19 14.19
C GLY A 332 -19.85 -17.71 13.96
N SER A 333 -20.71 -16.81 14.46
CA SER A 333 -20.50 -15.36 14.41
C SER A 333 -21.33 -14.61 15.46
N SER A 334 -21.04 -13.32 15.66
CA SER A 334 -21.74 -12.37 16.54
C SER A 334 -22.95 -11.68 15.86
N LEU A 335 -23.80 -11.00 16.64
CA LEU A 335 -24.92 -10.24 16.06
C LEU A 335 -24.39 -8.95 15.43
N ARG A 336 -23.48 -8.24 16.11
CA ARG A 336 -22.84 -7.03 15.59
C ARG A 336 -22.07 -7.29 14.29
N GLY A 337 -21.38 -8.43 14.16
CA GLY A 337 -20.70 -8.83 12.92
C GLY A 337 -21.67 -8.89 11.73
N ALA A 338 -22.83 -9.53 11.90
CA ALA A 338 -23.86 -9.60 10.88
C ALA A 338 -24.44 -8.22 10.52
N LEU A 339 -24.64 -7.34 11.51
CA LEU A 339 -25.12 -5.97 11.30
C LEU A 339 -24.10 -5.10 10.57
N LYS A 340 -22.80 -5.19 10.90
CA LYS A 340 -21.70 -4.55 10.16
C LYS A 340 -21.66 -5.03 8.71
N GLY A 341 -21.80 -6.34 8.48
CA GLY A 341 -21.88 -6.93 7.15
C GLY A 341 -23.04 -6.38 6.32
N TRP A 342 -24.24 -6.29 6.92
CA TRP A 342 -25.39 -5.69 6.24
C TRP A 342 -25.21 -4.17 5.99
N ALA A 343 -24.60 -3.44 6.93
CA ALA A 343 -24.31 -2.01 6.78
C ALA A 343 -23.43 -1.72 5.56
N LYS A 344 -22.41 -2.55 5.34
CA LYS A 344 -21.39 -2.34 4.31
C LYS A 344 -21.78 -2.88 2.93
N HIS A 345 -22.68 -3.85 2.84
CA HIS A 345 -22.96 -4.54 1.56
C HIS A 345 -24.44 -4.65 1.16
N GLY A 346 -25.39 -4.31 2.05
CA GLY A 346 -26.80 -4.58 1.80
C GLY A 346 -27.15 -6.07 1.89
N ALA A 347 -28.32 -6.47 1.37
CA ALA A 347 -28.87 -7.82 1.53
C ALA A 347 -29.37 -8.39 0.19
N SER A 348 -28.80 -9.52 -0.24
CA SER A 348 -29.16 -10.20 -1.48
C SER A 348 -30.36 -11.15 -1.31
N ARG A 349 -31.12 -11.36 -2.40
CA ARG A 349 -32.22 -12.34 -2.43
C ARG A 349 -31.73 -13.78 -2.23
N GLU A 350 -32.51 -14.58 -1.50
CA GLU A 350 -32.25 -16.00 -1.22
C GLU A 350 -32.00 -16.80 -2.52
N GLN A 351 -32.70 -16.47 -3.60
CA GLN A 351 -32.55 -17.16 -4.88
C GLN A 351 -31.17 -17.01 -5.55
N LEU A 352 -30.40 -15.98 -5.19
CA LEU A 352 -29.08 -15.71 -5.75
C LEU A 352 -27.96 -16.39 -4.95
N TRP A 353 -28.17 -16.66 -3.66
CA TRP A 353 -27.20 -17.32 -2.78
C TRP A 353 -27.92 -18.29 -1.84
N LYS A 354 -27.96 -19.57 -2.21
CA LYS A 354 -28.77 -20.63 -1.56
C LYS A 354 -27.98 -21.58 -0.65
N THR A 355 -26.66 -21.51 -0.67
CA THR A 355 -25.73 -22.48 -0.06
C THR A 355 -24.70 -21.77 0.81
N LEU A 356 -24.02 -22.51 1.68
CA LEU A 356 -22.90 -21.96 2.47
C LEU A 356 -21.74 -21.50 1.58
N GLU A 357 -21.44 -22.26 0.52
CA GLU A 357 -20.51 -21.85 -0.53
C GLU A 357 -21.04 -20.62 -1.29
N MET A 358 -20.14 -19.66 -1.55
CA MET A 358 -20.44 -18.45 -2.31
C MET A 358 -20.74 -18.81 -3.78
N PRO A 359 -21.82 -18.28 -4.38
CA PRO A 359 -22.09 -18.45 -5.79
C PRO A 359 -21.07 -17.71 -6.66
N PRO A 360 -20.73 -18.22 -7.86
CA PRO A 360 -19.80 -17.56 -8.77
C PRO A 360 -20.35 -16.22 -9.26
N ALA A 361 -19.46 -15.23 -9.42
CA ALA A 361 -19.83 -13.88 -9.85
C ALA A 361 -20.41 -13.85 -11.28
N SER A 362 -21.42 -13.00 -11.49
CA SER A 362 -22.17 -12.88 -12.75
C SER A 362 -22.02 -11.49 -13.36
N ASN A 363 -21.76 -11.40 -14.67
CA ASN A 363 -21.80 -10.14 -15.40
C ASN A 363 -23.23 -9.72 -15.82
N VAL A 364 -24.25 -10.47 -15.43
CA VAL A 364 -25.67 -10.14 -15.63
C VAL A 364 -26.24 -9.63 -14.31
N PRO A 365 -26.57 -8.33 -14.18
CA PRO A 365 -26.96 -7.72 -12.90
C PRO A 365 -28.14 -8.38 -12.20
N SER A 366 -29.14 -8.85 -12.95
CA SER A 366 -30.32 -9.53 -12.38
C SER A 366 -30.04 -10.93 -11.82
N ARG A 367 -28.84 -11.47 -12.05
CA ARG A 367 -28.37 -12.79 -11.60
C ARG A 367 -27.18 -12.71 -10.65
N ASP A 368 -26.70 -11.51 -10.35
CA ASP A 368 -25.52 -11.31 -9.52
C ASP A 368 -25.92 -10.87 -8.11
N TRP A 369 -25.40 -11.55 -7.09
CA TRP A 369 -25.76 -11.30 -5.70
C TRP A 369 -25.13 -10.01 -5.15
N TRP A 370 -23.95 -9.62 -5.64
CA TRP A 370 -23.22 -8.44 -5.20
C TRP A 370 -23.96 -7.19 -5.66
N LEU A 371 -24.36 -7.16 -6.93
CA LEU A 371 -25.18 -6.10 -7.52
C LEU A 371 -26.61 -6.07 -6.96
N ASP A 372 -27.21 -7.23 -6.64
CA ASP A 372 -28.56 -7.28 -6.03
C ASP A 372 -28.59 -6.77 -4.58
N ALA A 373 -27.51 -6.95 -3.82
CA ALA A 373 -27.49 -6.67 -2.38
C ALA A 373 -27.71 -5.19 -2.03
N VAL A 374 -27.12 -4.27 -2.80
CA VAL A 374 -27.23 -2.81 -2.54
C VAL A 374 -28.67 -2.28 -2.74
N LYS A 375 -29.60 -3.06 -3.32
CA LYS A 375 -31.02 -2.69 -3.40
C LYS A 375 -31.72 -2.77 -2.03
N ARG A 376 -31.06 -3.29 -0.99
CA ARG A 376 -31.59 -3.46 0.38
C ARG A 376 -30.56 -3.02 1.44
N PRO A 377 -30.18 -1.73 1.48
CA PRO A 377 -29.24 -1.20 2.47
C PRO A 377 -29.88 -1.17 3.87
N MET A 378 -29.05 -1.21 4.91
CA MET A 378 -29.48 -0.89 6.28
C MET A 378 -29.56 0.64 6.46
N GLY A 379 -30.51 1.12 7.25
CA GLY A 379 -30.68 2.54 7.57
C GLY A 379 -30.10 2.90 8.92
N ALA A 380 -30.51 2.17 9.97
CA ALA A 380 -30.00 2.32 11.33
C ALA A 380 -30.12 0.99 12.09
N TYR A 381 -29.29 0.82 13.11
CA TYR A 381 -29.34 -0.28 14.05
C TYR A 381 -29.04 0.25 15.46
N TYR A 382 -29.79 -0.23 16.44
CA TYR A 382 -29.70 0.20 17.83
C TYR A 382 -29.73 -1.00 18.76
N ARG A 383 -28.87 -0.99 19.79
CA ARG A 383 -28.84 -2.04 20.81
C ARG A 383 -29.98 -1.80 21.78
N ILE A 384 -30.67 -2.88 22.16
CA ILE A 384 -31.64 -2.87 23.26
C ILE A 384 -31.01 -3.66 24.39
N GLU A 385 -30.91 -3.03 25.56
CA GLU A 385 -30.52 -3.70 26.80
C GLU A 385 -31.46 -4.90 27.05
N PRO A 386 -31.00 -6.17 27.03
CA PRO A 386 -31.88 -7.34 27.07
C PRO A 386 -32.75 -7.42 28.31
N THR A 387 -32.33 -6.82 29.43
CA THR A 387 -33.15 -6.74 30.65
C THR A 387 -34.35 -5.79 30.53
N ASN A 388 -34.35 -4.89 29.54
CA ASN A 388 -35.37 -3.87 29.33
C ASN A 388 -36.49 -4.35 28.38
N VAL A 389 -37.29 -5.31 28.87
CA VAL A 389 -38.43 -5.93 28.15
C VAL A 389 -39.44 -4.89 27.62
N ARG A 390 -39.64 -3.78 28.32
CA ARG A 390 -40.54 -2.68 27.90
C ARG A 390 -40.11 -2.11 26.55
N ASP A 391 -38.82 -1.82 26.39
CA ASP A 391 -38.31 -1.17 25.18
C ASP A 391 -38.27 -2.16 24.01
N MET A 392 -38.10 -3.47 24.29
CA MET A 392 -38.34 -4.52 23.30
C MET A 392 -39.78 -4.55 22.80
N HIS A 393 -40.80 -4.41 23.67
CA HIS A 393 -42.21 -4.37 23.23
C HIS A 393 -42.48 -3.21 22.26
N VAL A 394 -41.94 -2.03 22.54
CA VAL A 394 -42.06 -0.86 21.66
C VAL A 394 -41.29 -1.10 20.34
N ALA A 395 -40.07 -1.60 20.40
CA ALA A 395 -39.26 -1.91 19.22
C ALA A 395 -39.93 -2.93 18.29
N ILE A 396 -40.50 -4.02 18.83
CA ILE A 396 -41.24 -5.02 18.04
C ILE A 396 -42.53 -4.40 17.46
N HIS A 397 -43.19 -3.48 18.17
CA HIS A 397 -44.37 -2.79 17.64
C HIS A 397 -44.02 -1.83 16.48
N GLU A 398 -42.95 -1.05 16.60
CA GLU A 398 -42.46 -0.09 15.60
C GLU A 398 -41.84 -0.78 14.38
N ALA A 399 -40.81 -1.60 14.58
CA ALA A 399 -40.07 -2.26 13.50
C ALA A 399 -40.78 -3.51 12.97
N GLY A 400 -41.55 -4.21 13.82
CA GLY A 400 -42.22 -5.47 13.50
C GLY A 400 -41.43 -6.73 13.86
N ALA A 401 -40.13 -6.61 14.07
CA ALA A 401 -39.27 -7.65 14.60
C ALA A 401 -38.02 -7.04 15.26
N VAL A 402 -37.41 -7.76 16.20
CA VAL A 402 -36.05 -7.49 16.71
C VAL A 402 -35.14 -8.70 16.50
N TYR A 403 -33.86 -8.44 16.30
CA TYR A 403 -32.80 -9.41 16.08
C TYR A 403 -32.17 -9.77 17.43
N ALA A 404 -32.22 -11.04 17.81
CA ALA A 404 -31.93 -11.46 19.19
C ALA A 404 -31.07 -12.72 19.26
N SER A 405 -30.36 -12.90 20.37
CA SER A 405 -29.66 -14.14 20.72
C SER A 405 -29.81 -14.50 22.19
N ALA A 406 -29.74 -15.79 22.48
CA ALA A 406 -29.80 -16.35 23.82
C ALA A 406 -29.07 -17.70 23.90
N PHE A 407 -28.66 -18.08 25.11
CA PHE A 407 -28.18 -19.43 25.41
C PHE A 407 -29.36 -20.40 25.45
N THR A 408 -29.41 -21.33 24.51
CA THR A 408 -30.49 -22.33 24.44
C THR A 408 -30.26 -23.49 25.41
N HIS A 409 -31.30 -24.30 25.62
CA HIS A 409 -31.38 -25.37 26.61
C HIS A 409 -32.39 -26.44 26.17
N GLU A 410 -32.50 -27.52 26.94
CA GLU A 410 -33.40 -28.67 26.70
C GLU A 410 -34.88 -28.29 26.44
N GLY A 411 -35.34 -27.16 26.98
CA GLY A 411 -36.69 -26.63 26.73
C GLY A 411 -36.92 -26.20 25.28
N TRP A 412 -35.87 -25.84 24.54
CA TRP A 412 -35.90 -25.60 23.09
C TRP A 412 -35.84 -26.91 22.31
N ASP A 413 -35.07 -27.88 22.77
CA ASP A 413 -34.95 -29.21 22.15
C ASP A 413 -36.26 -29.99 22.21
N ALA A 414 -36.99 -29.87 23.33
CA ALA A 414 -38.29 -30.50 23.55
C ALA A 414 -39.40 -30.05 22.58
N LEU A 415 -39.19 -28.95 21.84
CA LEU A 415 -40.16 -28.43 20.85
C LEU A 415 -39.99 -29.02 19.45
N TYR A 416 -39.02 -29.90 19.20
CA TYR A 416 -38.94 -30.61 17.93
C TYR A 416 -40.01 -31.70 17.80
N GLY A 417 -40.83 -31.60 16.75
CA GLY A 417 -41.76 -32.66 16.34
C GLY A 417 -41.25 -33.47 15.15
N ASP A 418 -41.74 -34.70 14.99
CA ASP A 418 -41.44 -35.55 13.82
C ASP A 418 -42.16 -35.11 12.52
N LYS A 419 -42.93 -34.01 12.55
CA LYS A 419 -43.75 -33.53 11.41
C LYS A 419 -43.73 -32.02 11.30
N ARG A 420 -43.72 -31.52 10.06
CA ARG A 420 -43.97 -30.09 9.76
C ARG A 420 -45.38 -29.70 10.18
N THR A 421 -45.47 -28.53 10.79
CA THR A 421 -46.74 -27.91 11.19
C THR A 421 -46.89 -26.54 10.53
N ARG A 422 -48.05 -25.89 10.69
CA ARG A 422 -48.28 -24.52 10.20
C ARG A 422 -48.41 -23.58 11.41
N PRO A 423 -47.99 -22.31 11.29
CA PRO A 423 -48.22 -21.34 12.35
C PRO A 423 -49.72 -21.15 12.61
N PRO A 424 -50.17 -21.09 13.87
CA PRO A 424 -51.58 -20.92 14.21
C PRO A 424 -52.05 -19.48 13.97
N ALA A 425 -53.33 -19.31 13.68
CA ALA A 425 -53.95 -17.99 13.59
C ALA A 425 -54.08 -17.31 14.98
N ASP A 426 -54.27 -18.09 16.03
CA ASP A 426 -54.29 -17.64 17.43
C ASP A 426 -52.91 -17.90 18.08
N PRO A 427 -52.19 -16.86 18.56
CA PRO A 427 -50.89 -17.02 19.20
C PRO A 427 -50.96 -17.77 20.54
N ASN A 428 -52.13 -17.91 21.18
CA ASN A 428 -52.27 -18.69 22.41
C ASN A 428 -52.06 -20.20 22.21
N LEU A 429 -52.17 -20.68 20.96
CA LEU A 429 -51.90 -22.07 20.59
C LEU A 429 -50.40 -22.36 20.43
N LEU A 430 -49.55 -21.33 20.37
CA LEU A 430 -48.10 -21.52 20.24
C LEU A 430 -47.55 -22.27 21.46
N PRO A 431 -46.67 -23.27 21.25
CA PRO A 431 -46.02 -23.97 22.34
C PRO A 431 -45.10 -23.01 23.07
N VAL A 432 -44.94 -23.21 24.38
CA VAL A 432 -44.13 -22.35 25.22
C VAL A 432 -42.88 -23.11 25.61
N VAL A 433 -41.71 -22.48 25.39
CA VAL A 433 -40.42 -23.00 25.81
C VAL A 433 -40.47 -23.22 27.32
N ALA A 434 -40.18 -24.44 27.78
CA ALA A 434 -40.13 -24.74 29.20
C ALA A 434 -38.88 -24.07 29.81
N PRO A 435 -39.02 -23.15 30.80
CA PRO A 435 -37.89 -22.41 31.33
C PRO A 435 -36.81 -23.32 31.93
N ALA A 436 -35.58 -23.19 31.41
CA ALA A 436 -34.41 -23.79 32.03
C ALA A 436 -33.23 -22.81 32.02
N ARG A 437 -32.03 -23.28 32.35
CA ARG A 437 -30.81 -22.48 32.26
C ARG A 437 -30.07 -22.86 30.98
N GLY A 438 -29.79 -21.86 30.13
CA GLY A 438 -28.96 -22.01 28.95
C GLY A 438 -27.51 -22.36 29.26
N SER A 439 -26.83 -22.95 28.29
CA SER A 439 -25.40 -23.26 28.38
C SER A 439 -24.58 -22.43 27.38
N ALA A 440 -23.36 -22.07 27.78
CA ALA A 440 -22.49 -21.16 27.02
C ALA A 440 -22.05 -21.73 25.65
N ASP A 441 -22.10 -23.05 25.48
CA ASP A 441 -21.84 -23.79 24.25
C ASP A 441 -23.08 -23.94 23.34
N GLN A 442 -24.21 -23.32 23.68
CA GLN A 442 -25.47 -23.40 22.94
C GLN A 442 -26.08 -22.03 22.59
N GLY A 443 -25.23 -21.04 22.34
CA GLY A 443 -25.65 -19.70 21.89
C GLY A 443 -26.34 -19.77 20.52
N HIS A 444 -27.55 -19.21 20.42
CA HIS A 444 -28.35 -19.24 19.19
C HIS A 444 -28.96 -17.87 18.88
N ALA A 445 -29.11 -17.55 17.59
CA ALA A 445 -29.70 -16.31 17.10
C ALA A 445 -31.04 -16.58 16.42
N PHE A 446 -32.01 -15.71 16.65
CA PHE A 446 -33.37 -15.83 16.16
C PHE A 446 -34.02 -14.44 16.00
N ALA A 447 -35.18 -14.41 15.35
CA ALA A 447 -36.00 -13.19 15.27
C ALA A 447 -37.10 -13.25 16.33
N ILE A 448 -37.31 -12.17 17.07
CA ILE A 448 -38.52 -11.99 17.89
C ILE A 448 -39.49 -11.13 17.07
N VAL A 449 -40.66 -11.67 16.74
CA VAL A 449 -41.57 -11.13 15.70
C VAL A 449 -42.93 -10.69 16.25
N GLY A 450 -43.07 -10.76 17.57
CA GLY A 450 -44.31 -10.52 18.30
C GLY A 450 -44.14 -10.87 19.77
N TYR A 451 -45.22 -10.78 20.53
CA TYR A 451 -45.24 -11.14 21.95
C TYR A 451 -46.67 -11.39 22.43
N THR A 452 -46.79 -12.06 23.58
CA THR A 452 -48.03 -12.32 24.29
C THR A 452 -47.89 -11.90 25.76
N ARG A 453 -48.96 -11.97 26.54
CA ARG A 453 -48.88 -11.81 28.01
C ARG A 453 -47.99 -12.86 28.69
N ARG A 454 -47.59 -13.96 28.02
CA ARG A 454 -46.74 -15.04 28.56
C ARG A 454 -45.25 -14.88 28.23
N GLY A 455 -44.92 -14.15 27.15
CA GLY A 455 -43.56 -14.08 26.63
C GLY A 455 -43.46 -13.59 25.19
N PHE A 456 -42.23 -13.48 24.69
CA PHE A 456 -41.92 -13.12 23.31
C PHE A 456 -42.25 -14.25 22.33
N ILE A 457 -42.68 -13.91 21.11
CA ILE A 457 -42.90 -14.89 20.04
C ILE A 457 -41.64 -14.97 19.18
N VAL A 458 -40.97 -16.11 19.24
CA VAL A 458 -39.75 -16.42 18.49
C VAL A 458 -40.11 -17.01 17.14
N GLN A 459 -39.50 -16.50 16.07
CA GLN A 459 -39.40 -17.15 14.77
C GLN A 459 -37.98 -17.71 14.62
N ASN A 460 -37.87 -19.03 14.53
CA ASN A 460 -36.59 -19.74 14.53
C ASN A 460 -36.11 -20.06 13.09
N SER A 461 -34.87 -20.52 12.96
CA SER A 461 -34.19 -20.92 11.72
C SER A 461 -34.01 -22.44 11.59
N TRP A 462 -34.82 -23.22 12.30
CA TRP A 462 -34.73 -24.69 12.39
C TRP A 462 -35.83 -25.46 11.62
N GLY A 463 -36.58 -24.77 10.75
CA GLY A 463 -37.66 -25.37 9.95
C GLY A 463 -39.03 -25.41 10.63
N GLU A 464 -40.01 -25.91 9.88
CA GLU A 464 -41.44 -26.01 10.28
C GLU A 464 -41.71 -27.18 11.24
N GLU A 465 -40.70 -28.01 11.48
CA GLU A 465 -40.67 -29.14 12.42
C GLU A 465 -40.43 -28.71 13.88
N TRP A 466 -39.97 -27.48 14.13
CA TRP A 466 -39.76 -26.93 15.47
C TRP A 466 -40.94 -26.07 15.93
N GLY A 467 -41.41 -26.27 17.16
CA GLY A 467 -42.56 -25.55 17.70
C GLY A 467 -43.84 -25.80 16.88
N LEU A 468 -44.59 -24.74 16.58
CA LEU A 468 -45.68 -24.77 15.59
C LEU A 468 -45.35 -23.88 14.40
N GLY A 469 -45.05 -24.52 13.27
CA GLY A 469 -44.64 -23.88 12.02
C GLY A 469 -43.30 -23.15 12.10
N GLY A 470 -42.44 -23.50 13.05
CA GLY A 470 -41.18 -22.82 13.36
C GLY A 470 -41.30 -21.69 14.39
N PHE A 471 -42.43 -21.59 15.09
CA PHE A 471 -42.72 -20.56 16.09
C PHE A 471 -42.98 -21.15 17.48
N ALA A 472 -42.56 -20.41 18.51
CA ALA A 472 -42.83 -20.72 19.92
C ALA A 472 -42.88 -19.43 20.75
N VAL A 473 -43.44 -19.50 21.96
CA VAL A 473 -43.34 -18.44 22.96
C VAL A 473 -42.15 -18.70 23.88
N LEU A 474 -41.23 -17.74 23.97
CA LEU A 474 -40.15 -17.70 24.94
C LEU A 474 -40.61 -16.89 26.17
N PRO A 475 -40.76 -17.50 27.36
CA PRO A 475 -41.20 -16.79 28.56
C PRO A 475 -40.29 -15.61 28.92
N TYR A 476 -40.87 -14.56 29.51
CA TYR A 476 -40.07 -13.40 29.95
C TYR A 476 -39.01 -13.77 30.99
N GLU A 477 -39.30 -14.73 31.88
CA GLU A 477 -38.35 -15.25 32.88
C GLU A 477 -37.20 -16.07 32.28
N ASP A 478 -37.42 -16.65 31.11
CA ASP A 478 -36.42 -17.43 30.35
C ASP A 478 -35.50 -16.45 29.61
N TRP A 479 -36.10 -15.51 28.87
CA TRP A 479 -35.38 -14.41 28.22
C TRP A 479 -34.49 -13.65 29.20
N LEU A 480 -35.03 -13.16 30.34
CA LEU A 480 -34.26 -12.42 31.35
C LEU A 480 -33.13 -13.23 31.99
N ARG A 481 -33.12 -14.55 31.87
CA ARG A 481 -32.08 -15.45 32.40
C ARG A 481 -31.02 -15.81 31.37
N ASN A 482 -31.43 -15.96 30.11
CA ASN A 482 -30.64 -16.63 29.06
C ASN A 482 -30.26 -15.71 27.88
N ALA A 483 -30.84 -14.50 27.78
CA ALA A 483 -30.54 -13.57 26.69
C ALA A 483 -29.06 -13.15 26.66
N MET A 484 -28.55 -12.93 25.45
CA MET A 484 -27.20 -12.45 25.18
C MET A 484 -27.27 -11.03 24.61
N ASP A 485 -27.85 -10.88 23.41
CA ASP A 485 -27.91 -9.61 22.69
C ASP A 485 -29.28 -9.38 22.08
N CYS A 486 -29.69 -8.11 21.98
CA CYS A 486 -30.91 -7.70 21.30
C CYS A 486 -30.67 -6.39 20.53
N TRP A 487 -31.13 -6.37 19.28
CA TRP A 487 -30.96 -5.27 18.34
C TRP A 487 -32.26 -4.96 17.60
N VAL A 488 -32.60 -3.68 17.48
CA VAL A 488 -33.64 -3.21 16.57
C VAL A 488 -32.99 -2.50 15.38
N VAL A 489 -33.52 -2.74 14.19
CA VAL A 489 -32.91 -2.32 12.93
C VAL A 489 -33.96 -1.78 11.97
N GLN A 490 -33.53 -0.89 11.07
CA GLN A 490 -34.40 -0.19 10.13
C GLN A 490 -33.84 -0.27 8.71
N LEU A 491 -34.71 -0.34 7.71
CA LEU A 491 -34.31 -0.33 6.29
C LEU A 491 -33.75 1.05 5.88
N GLY A 492 -32.71 1.02 5.06
CA GLY A 492 -32.17 2.20 4.41
C GLY A 492 -33.01 2.63 3.20
N ALA A 493 -33.00 3.94 2.94
CA ALA A 493 -33.56 4.49 1.72
C ALA A 493 -32.69 4.09 0.52
N VAL A 494 -33.30 3.53 -0.52
CA VAL A 494 -32.63 3.31 -1.81
C VAL A 494 -32.69 4.59 -2.61
N THR A 495 -31.52 5.17 -2.85
CA THR A 495 -31.33 6.35 -3.70
C THR A 495 -31.17 5.91 -5.16
N VAL A 496 -31.22 6.87 -6.09
CA VAL A 496 -30.91 6.63 -7.51
C VAL A 496 -29.52 6.02 -7.67
N GLU A 497 -28.51 6.48 -6.90
CA GLU A 497 -27.16 5.91 -6.95
C GLU A 497 -27.12 4.40 -6.62
N HIS A 498 -27.96 3.91 -5.69
CA HIS A 498 -28.03 2.47 -5.41
C HIS A 498 -28.56 1.68 -6.62
N GLN A 499 -29.51 2.24 -7.37
CA GLN A 499 -30.04 1.60 -8.58
C GLN A 499 -29.01 1.65 -9.72
N ASP A 500 -28.35 2.79 -9.93
CA ASP A 500 -27.31 2.97 -10.95
C ASP A 500 -26.14 2.00 -10.73
N VAL A 501 -25.66 1.85 -9.48
CA VAL A 501 -24.61 0.90 -9.10
C VAL A 501 -25.08 -0.53 -9.36
N ALA A 502 -26.30 -0.88 -8.93
CA ALA A 502 -26.81 -2.23 -9.03
C ALA A 502 -27.16 -2.69 -10.45
N ASP A 503 -27.35 -1.78 -11.40
CA ASP A 503 -27.59 -2.11 -12.80
C ASP A 503 -26.29 -2.06 -13.64
N ALA A 504 -25.15 -1.69 -13.03
CA ALA A 504 -23.85 -1.60 -13.68
C ALA A 504 -23.04 -2.91 -13.55
N PRO A 505 -22.82 -3.69 -14.61
CA PRO A 505 -22.06 -4.96 -14.55
C PRO A 505 -20.54 -4.79 -14.37
N SER A 506 -20.07 -3.55 -14.30
CA SER A 506 -18.69 -3.11 -14.11
C SER A 506 -18.71 -1.60 -13.87
N LEU A 507 -17.56 -0.99 -13.54
CA LEU A 507 -17.40 0.43 -13.20
C LEU A 507 -18.29 1.35 -14.05
N ARG A 508 -19.06 2.23 -13.41
CA ARG A 508 -19.97 3.16 -14.11
C ARG A 508 -19.20 4.19 -14.93
N VAL A 509 -19.83 4.65 -16.00
CA VAL A 509 -19.31 5.74 -16.85
C VAL A 509 -20.41 6.73 -17.19
N GLU A 510 -20.03 8.00 -17.27
CA GLU A 510 -20.86 9.08 -17.77
C GLU A 510 -20.27 9.68 -19.05
N ARG A 511 -21.15 10.18 -19.91
CA ARG A 511 -20.79 10.85 -21.15
C ARG A 511 -20.52 12.34 -20.88
N ARG A 512 -19.26 12.71 -20.63
CA ARG A 512 -18.86 14.10 -20.33
C ARG A 512 -18.01 14.67 -21.47
N ALA A 513 -18.40 15.81 -22.04
CA ALA A 513 -17.69 16.49 -23.13
C ALA A 513 -17.29 15.56 -24.31
N GLY A 514 -18.17 14.66 -24.74
CA GLY A 514 -17.93 13.76 -25.86
C GLY A 514 -16.97 12.59 -25.59
N ARG A 515 -16.51 12.41 -24.35
CA ARG A 515 -15.78 11.23 -23.87
C ARG A 515 -16.54 10.50 -22.78
N ASP A 516 -16.19 9.23 -22.58
CA ASP A 516 -16.72 8.42 -21.48
C ASP A 516 -15.77 8.61 -20.30
N VAL A 517 -16.29 9.01 -19.15
CA VAL A 517 -15.55 9.26 -17.92
C VAL A 517 -16.06 8.29 -16.87
N ALA A 518 -15.18 7.51 -16.26
CA ALA A 518 -15.57 6.64 -15.17
C ALA A 518 -15.93 7.46 -13.94
N VAL A 519 -16.99 7.05 -13.25
CA VAL A 519 -17.54 7.74 -12.08
C VAL A 519 -17.75 6.73 -10.96
N LEU A 520 -17.74 7.23 -9.72
CA LEU A 520 -18.05 6.49 -8.51
C LEU A 520 -19.21 7.18 -7.79
N SER A 521 -19.86 6.46 -6.88
CA SER A 521 -20.88 7.00 -5.99
C SER A 521 -20.31 8.13 -5.11
N SER A 522 -21.17 9.08 -4.74
CA SER A 522 -20.85 10.08 -3.73
C SER A 522 -20.83 9.49 -2.31
N ASN A 523 -21.49 8.34 -2.11
CA ASN A 523 -21.48 7.56 -0.88
C ASN A 523 -20.27 6.61 -0.89
N GLU A 524 -19.44 6.66 0.16
CA GLU A 524 -18.22 5.86 0.22
C GLU A 524 -18.47 4.34 0.13
N MET A 525 -19.51 3.82 0.78
CA MET A 525 -19.77 2.37 0.82
C MET A 525 -20.19 1.84 -0.56
N LEU A 526 -20.95 2.64 -1.32
CA LEU A 526 -21.26 2.33 -2.71
C LEU A 526 -20.03 2.51 -3.62
N ALA A 527 -19.20 3.53 -3.38
CA ALA A 527 -17.96 3.73 -4.14
C ALA A 527 -17.00 2.55 -3.96
N ASP A 528 -16.85 2.03 -2.73
CA ASP A 528 -16.08 0.83 -2.42
C ASP A 528 -16.67 -0.41 -3.09
N HIS A 529 -18.01 -0.53 -3.10
CA HIS A 529 -18.72 -1.63 -3.77
C HIS A 529 -18.43 -1.64 -5.29
N GLU A 530 -18.38 -0.46 -5.91
CA GLU A 530 -18.01 -0.28 -7.33
C GLU A 530 -16.53 -0.58 -7.62
N ILE A 531 -15.60 -0.21 -6.73
CA ILE A 531 -14.17 -0.47 -6.94
C ILE A 531 -13.70 -1.85 -6.50
N SER A 532 -14.40 -2.53 -5.59
CA SER A 532 -14.01 -3.83 -5.03
C SER A 532 -13.64 -4.88 -6.09
N PRO A 533 -14.35 -5.04 -7.22
CA PRO A 533 -13.99 -6.03 -8.23
C PRO A 533 -12.68 -5.76 -8.97
N PHE A 534 -12.10 -4.56 -8.81
CA PHE A 534 -10.79 -4.16 -9.34
C PHE A 534 -9.68 -4.20 -8.29
N VAL A 535 -10.00 -4.49 -7.03
CA VAL A 535 -9.05 -4.61 -5.92
C VAL A 535 -8.67 -6.08 -5.73
N VAL A 536 -7.37 -6.34 -5.64
CA VAL A 536 -6.81 -7.62 -5.20
C VAL A 536 -6.24 -7.38 -3.80
N ASN A 537 -7.02 -7.70 -2.77
CA ASN A 537 -6.60 -7.55 -1.38
C ASN A 537 -5.79 -8.78 -0.93
N MET A 538 -4.66 -8.52 -0.27
CA MET A 538 -3.69 -9.54 0.13
C MET A 538 -3.23 -9.34 1.58
N GLU A 539 -3.13 -10.45 2.30
CA GLU A 539 -2.58 -10.51 3.67
C GLU A 539 -1.07 -10.84 3.64
N ASN A 540 -0.51 -11.16 4.80
CA ASN A 540 0.88 -11.60 4.94
C ASN A 540 1.22 -12.77 3.98
N GLU A 541 2.48 -12.83 3.54
CA GLU A 541 2.97 -13.72 2.46
C GLU A 541 2.27 -13.54 1.09
N GLY A 542 1.31 -12.62 0.95
CA GLY A 542 0.58 -12.36 -0.29
C GLY A 542 -0.59 -13.26 -0.58
N ARG A 543 -1.07 -14.03 0.40
CA ARG A 543 -2.31 -14.79 0.27
C ARG A 543 -3.49 -13.83 0.09
N LEU A 544 -4.59 -14.30 -0.48
CA LEU A 544 -5.76 -13.45 -0.74
C LEU A 544 -6.56 -13.24 0.56
N SER A 545 -6.75 -11.99 0.98
CA SER A 545 -7.44 -11.68 2.24
C SER A 545 -8.94 -12.01 2.15
N GLN A 546 -9.45 -12.68 3.19
CA GLN A 546 -10.87 -13.03 3.34
C GLN A 546 -11.65 -12.09 4.28
N ARG A 547 -10.96 -11.15 4.94
CA ARG A 547 -11.47 -10.27 6.00
C ARG A 547 -11.43 -8.80 5.56
N GLY A 548 -11.81 -7.85 6.41
CA GLY A 548 -11.69 -6.40 6.13
C GLY A 548 -12.73 -5.81 5.17
N ARG A 549 -12.61 -4.50 4.88
CA ARG A 549 -13.47 -3.70 3.97
C ARG A 549 -13.37 -4.17 2.52
N PHE A 550 -12.23 -4.72 2.09
CA PHE A 550 -12.00 -5.39 0.81
C PHE A 550 -11.60 -6.85 1.01
N ARG A 551 -12.17 -7.77 0.24
CA ARG A 551 -11.75 -9.19 0.23
C ARG A 551 -11.50 -9.62 -1.20
N THR A 552 -10.71 -10.66 -1.36
CA THR A 552 -10.53 -11.29 -2.67
C THR A 552 -10.44 -12.80 -2.49
N ASN A 553 -11.06 -13.57 -3.37
CA ASN A 553 -10.86 -15.00 -3.51
C ASN A 553 -10.53 -15.35 -4.98
N PHE A 554 -10.25 -16.62 -5.27
CA PHE A 554 -9.86 -17.04 -6.61
C PHE A 554 -10.94 -16.80 -7.68
N ASP A 555 -12.22 -16.94 -7.33
CA ASP A 555 -13.32 -16.66 -8.26
C ASP A 555 -13.47 -15.15 -8.52
N ASP A 556 -13.12 -14.28 -7.56
CA ASP A 556 -13.06 -12.83 -7.79
C ASP A 556 -11.93 -12.48 -8.79
N LEU A 557 -10.73 -13.08 -8.65
CA LEU A 557 -9.64 -12.91 -9.61
C LEU A 557 -10.02 -13.38 -11.02
N LYS A 558 -10.80 -14.46 -11.10
CA LYS A 558 -11.34 -14.97 -12.36
C LYS A 558 -12.39 -14.01 -12.93
N ALA A 559 -13.32 -13.52 -12.11
CA ALA A 559 -14.36 -12.57 -12.50
C ALA A 559 -13.80 -11.22 -13.00
N LEU A 560 -12.71 -10.72 -12.39
CA LEU A 560 -11.96 -9.57 -12.90
C LEU A 560 -11.61 -9.73 -14.40
N LEU A 561 -11.15 -10.91 -14.80
CA LEU A 561 -10.72 -11.22 -16.18
C LEU A 561 -11.84 -11.74 -17.09
N THR A 562 -12.87 -12.41 -16.56
CA THR A 562 -13.97 -13.00 -17.36
C THR A 562 -15.23 -12.14 -17.43
N ASN A 563 -15.44 -11.24 -16.47
CA ASN A 563 -16.64 -10.41 -16.35
C ASN A 563 -16.31 -8.95 -16.61
N HIS A 564 -15.43 -8.34 -15.82
CA HIS A 564 -15.17 -6.89 -15.86
C HIS A 564 -14.29 -6.46 -17.05
N LEU A 565 -13.22 -7.20 -17.36
CA LEU A 565 -12.34 -6.88 -18.50
C LEU A 565 -13.07 -6.98 -19.85
N PRO A 566 -13.93 -7.99 -20.14
CA PRO A 566 -14.72 -8.02 -21.36
C PRO A 566 -15.70 -6.85 -21.50
N VAL A 567 -16.34 -6.40 -20.41
CA VAL A 567 -17.20 -5.19 -20.42
C VAL A 567 -16.38 -3.95 -20.78
N ALA A 568 -15.18 -3.79 -20.24
CA ALA A 568 -14.27 -2.71 -20.62
C ALA A 568 -13.85 -2.80 -22.09
N ARG A 569 -13.50 -4.00 -22.59
CA ARG A 569 -13.13 -4.26 -23.99
C ARG A 569 -14.24 -3.83 -24.96
N GLU A 570 -15.47 -4.24 -24.68
CA GLU A 570 -16.64 -3.90 -25.51
C GLU A 570 -16.92 -2.40 -25.50
N ARG A 571 -16.93 -1.78 -24.31
CA ARG A 571 -17.12 -0.33 -24.15
C ARG A 571 -16.05 0.48 -24.89
N TRP A 572 -14.80 0.04 -24.86
CA TRP A 572 -13.68 0.69 -25.56
C TRP A 572 -13.58 0.31 -27.04
N LYS A 573 -14.48 -0.56 -27.54
CA LYS A 573 -14.58 -1.02 -28.93
C LYS A 573 -13.32 -1.71 -29.45
N LEU A 574 -12.64 -2.46 -28.58
CA LEU A 574 -11.42 -3.19 -28.90
C LEU A 574 -11.75 -4.57 -29.50
N GLY A 575 -11.23 -4.85 -30.70
CA GLY A 575 -11.30 -6.14 -31.37
C GLY A 575 -10.32 -7.17 -30.79
N LYS A 576 -10.30 -8.38 -31.36
CA LYS A 576 -9.41 -9.48 -30.91
C LYS A 576 -7.92 -9.21 -31.16
N ALA A 577 -7.59 -8.46 -32.21
CA ALA A 577 -6.21 -8.12 -32.56
C ALA A 577 -5.66 -6.95 -31.73
N ASP A 578 -6.55 -6.09 -31.21
CA ASP A 578 -6.19 -4.91 -30.45
C ASP A 578 -5.55 -5.27 -29.10
N THR A 579 -4.77 -4.32 -28.58
CA THR A 579 -4.08 -4.47 -27.29
C THR A 579 -4.88 -3.78 -26.18
N MET A 580 -5.21 -4.54 -25.15
CA MET A 580 -5.74 -4.08 -23.88
C MET A 580 -4.58 -3.72 -22.95
N ASN A 581 -4.48 -2.43 -22.59
CA ASN A 581 -3.54 -1.96 -21.59
C ASN A 581 -4.13 -2.22 -20.20
N ILE A 582 -3.44 -3.01 -19.39
CA ILE A 582 -3.79 -3.28 -17.98
C ILE A 582 -2.75 -2.60 -17.10
N ALA A 583 -3.20 -1.75 -16.17
CA ALA A 583 -2.35 -1.17 -15.15
C ALA A 583 -2.51 -1.91 -13.82
N ILE A 584 -1.44 -2.54 -13.36
CA ILE A 584 -1.36 -3.08 -12.00
C ILE A 584 -0.79 -1.98 -11.13
N TYR A 585 -1.59 -1.46 -10.19
CA TYR A 585 -1.21 -0.43 -9.24
C TYR A 585 -0.83 -1.05 -7.90
N ALA A 586 0.17 -0.49 -7.22
CA ALA A 586 0.67 -0.93 -5.92
C ALA A 586 0.95 0.28 -5.01
N HIS A 587 0.26 0.38 -3.87
CA HIS A 587 0.31 1.55 -2.97
C HIS A 587 1.57 1.61 -2.08
N GLY A 588 1.68 2.66 -1.26
CA GLY A 588 2.75 2.80 -0.27
C GLY A 588 2.57 1.90 0.95
N GLY A 589 3.66 1.53 1.62
CA GLY A 589 3.65 0.57 2.75
C GLY A 589 3.37 1.18 4.13
N LEU A 590 2.75 2.36 4.18
CA LEU A 590 2.32 3.05 5.41
C LEU A 590 0.86 3.54 5.28
N THR A 591 0.01 2.73 4.67
CA THR A 591 -1.42 3.02 4.47
C THR A 591 -2.24 1.94 5.16
N ASP A 592 -3.19 2.36 5.98
CA ASP A 592 -4.28 1.49 6.44
C ASP A 592 -5.26 1.20 5.28
N GLU A 593 -6.26 0.35 5.54
CA GLU A 593 -7.25 -0.06 4.55
C GLU A 593 -8.08 1.14 4.03
N ASP A 594 -8.35 2.14 4.88
CA ASP A 594 -9.15 3.32 4.51
C ASP A 594 -8.35 4.30 3.61
N ALA A 595 -7.07 4.51 3.89
CA ALA A 595 -6.17 5.26 3.04
C ALA A 595 -5.94 4.54 1.70
N ALA A 596 -5.71 3.22 1.72
CA ALA A 596 -5.58 2.43 0.50
C ALA A 596 -6.88 2.46 -0.33
N ALA A 597 -8.05 2.44 0.30
CA ALA A 597 -9.35 2.62 -0.36
C ALA A 597 -9.51 4.02 -0.98
N ALA A 598 -9.04 5.08 -0.32
CA ALA A 598 -9.04 6.43 -0.88
C ALA A 598 -8.14 6.51 -2.14
N THR A 599 -6.93 5.95 -2.09
CA THR A 599 -6.04 5.83 -3.25
C THR A 599 -6.68 5.00 -4.38
N ALA A 600 -7.34 3.89 -4.06
CA ALA A 600 -8.06 3.07 -5.04
C ALA A 600 -9.21 3.84 -5.71
N ARG A 601 -10.04 4.56 -4.93
CA ARG A 601 -11.11 5.45 -5.42
C ARG A 601 -10.56 6.59 -6.30
N ALA A 602 -9.32 7.03 -6.08
CA ALA A 602 -8.66 8.05 -6.89
C ALA A 602 -8.04 7.52 -8.21
N TRP A 603 -7.48 6.31 -8.21
CA TRP A 603 -6.76 5.74 -9.37
C TRP A 603 -7.61 4.89 -10.30
N ILE A 604 -8.52 4.06 -9.78
CA ILE A 604 -9.34 3.13 -10.57
C ILE A 604 -10.18 3.87 -11.64
N PRO A 605 -11.03 4.87 -11.30
CA PRO A 605 -11.78 5.62 -12.31
C PRO A 605 -10.89 6.48 -13.21
N HIS A 606 -9.75 6.97 -12.70
CA HIS A 606 -8.80 7.75 -13.49
C HIS A 606 -8.18 6.93 -14.63
N LEU A 607 -7.66 5.74 -14.33
CA LEU A 607 -7.09 4.82 -15.31
C LEU A 607 -8.17 4.32 -16.30
N TYR A 608 -9.34 3.95 -15.80
CA TYR A 608 -10.45 3.46 -16.62
C TYR A 608 -10.96 4.52 -17.61
N THR A 609 -11.04 5.80 -17.19
CA THR A 609 -11.33 6.95 -18.06
C THR A 609 -10.33 7.08 -19.21
N HIS A 610 -9.07 6.71 -18.97
CA HIS A 610 -8.01 6.73 -19.97
C HIS A 610 -7.92 5.47 -20.82
N ARG A 611 -8.90 4.55 -20.72
CA ARG A 611 -8.92 3.23 -21.38
C ARG A 611 -7.74 2.33 -20.99
N ILE A 612 -7.38 2.39 -19.71
CA ILE A 612 -6.39 1.53 -19.08
C ILE A 612 -7.14 0.73 -18.02
N PHE A 613 -7.15 -0.60 -18.13
CA PHE A 613 -7.90 -1.45 -17.21
C PHE A 613 -7.15 -1.55 -15.87
N PRO A 614 -7.72 -1.05 -14.75
CA PRO A 614 -7.01 -1.02 -13.48
C PRO A 614 -7.09 -2.37 -12.75
N ILE A 615 -6.01 -2.74 -12.08
CA ILE A 615 -5.95 -3.80 -11.08
C ILE A 615 -5.20 -3.21 -9.89
N PHE A 616 -5.88 -2.96 -8.79
CA PHE A 616 -5.31 -2.32 -7.61
C PHE A 616 -4.89 -3.38 -6.59
N LEU A 617 -3.58 -3.51 -6.36
CA LEU A 617 -3.08 -4.38 -5.30
C LEU A 617 -3.20 -3.63 -3.98
N MET A 618 -4.04 -4.18 -3.10
CA MET A 618 -4.15 -3.75 -1.70
C MET A 618 -3.43 -4.79 -0.84
N TRP A 619 -2.61 -4.36 0.10
CA TRP A 619 -1.99 -5.29 1.05
C TRP A 619 -1.82 -4.68 2.43
N GLU A 620 -2.03 -5.52 3.44
CA GLU A 620 -1.81 -5.13 4.82
C GLU A 620 -0.31 -5.03 5.16
N THR A 621 0.03 -4.04 5.98
CA THR A 621 1.37 -3.87 6.52
C THR A 621 1.27 -3.79 8.05
N GLY A 622 1.36 -4.94 8.72
CA GLY A 622 1.13 -5.07 10.17
C GLY A 622 2.05 -4.22 11.07
N ALA A 623 3.11 -3.63 10.52
CA ALA A 623 3.99 -2.68 11.21
C ALA A 623 3.42 -1.24 11.33
N VAL A 624 2.33 -0.91 10.63
CA VAL A 624 1.90 0.49 10.43
C VAL A 624 1.27 1.12 11.66
N GLU A 625 0.38 0.43 12.39
CA GLU A 625 -0.25 1.01 13.58
C GLU A 625 0.80 1.44 14.62
N THR A 626 1.86 0.63 14.84
CA THR A 626 2.91 0.97 15.80
C THR A 626 3.78 2.14 15.32
N LEU A 627 4.06 2.28 14.03
CA LEU A 627 4.76 3.45 13.48
C LEU A 627 3.90 4.71 13.54
N ARG A 628 2.64 4.62 13.13
CA ARG A 628 1.64 5.70 13.19
C ARG A 628 1.43 6.17 14.63
N ASN A 629 1.26 5.24 15.56
CA ASN A 629 1.13 5.54 17.00
C ASN A 629 2.44 6.09 17.58
N MET A 630 3.62 5.67 17.10
CA MET A 630 4.89 6.30 17.49
C MET A 630 5.01 7.76 17.03
N PHE A 631 4.40 8.12 15.88
CA PHE A 631 4.28 9.52 15.45
C PHE A 631 3.16 10.28 16.18
N GLU A 632 2.03 9.63 16.49
CA GLU A 632 0.90 10.25 17.22
C GLU A 632 1.11 10.40 18.73
N ASP A 633 1.82 9.50 19.40
CA ASP A 633 2.14 9.65 20.84
C ASP A 633 3.14 10.80 21.07
N VAL A 634 3.98 11.10 20.08
CA VAL A 634 4.85 12.29 20.10
C VAL A 634 4.03 13.58 19.97
N THR A 635 2.93 13.60 19.21
CA THR A 635 2.07 14.79 19.07
C THR A 635 1.01 14.90 20.17
N ARG A 636 0.44 13.79 20.65
CA ARG A 636 -0.38 13.77 21.89
C ARG A 636 0.42 14.19 23.12
N GLY A 637 1.73 13.89 23.11
CA GLY A 637 2.66 14.45 24.07
C GLY A 637 2.54 15.97 24.20
N GLU A 638 2.28 16.73 23.14
CA GLU A 638 2.21 18.20 23.21
C GLU A 638 1.05 18.73 24.07
N ALA A 639 -0.06 17.99 24.17
CA ALA A 639 -1.23 18.38 24.97
C ALA A 639 -1.01 18.20 26.49
N GLU A 640 -0.27 17.16 26.91
CA GLU A 640 0.06 16.92 28.33
C GLU A 640 1.42 17.55 28.73
N LEU A 641 2.38 17.66 27.82
CA LEU A 641 3.72 18.20 28.10
C LEU A 641 3.76 19.72 28.23
N ALA A 642 2.72 20.44 27.79
CA ALA A 642 2.54 21.86 28.11
C ALA A 642 2.51 22.13 29.64
N ALA A 643 2.17 21.12 30.45
CA ALA A 643 2.18 21.19 31.91
C ALA A 643 3.52 20.78 32.57
N ALA A 644 4.48 20.23 31.82
CA ALA A 644 5.66 19.53 32.37
C ALA A 644 7.01 20.00 31.77
N GLY A 645 7.33 21.29 31.98
CA GLY A 645 8.49 21.98 31.37
C GLY A 645 9.89 21.36 31.58
N GLY A 646 10.05 20.37 32.47
CA GLY A 646 11.33 19.69 32.74
C GLY A 646 11.66 18.50 31.83
N ARG A 647 10.81 18.09 30.88
CA ARG A 647 11.09 16.99 29.93
C ARG A 647 11.56 17.46 28.54
N TRP A 648 11.10 18.61 28.07
CA TRP A 648 11.46 19.13 26.74
C TRP A 648 12.95 19.52 26.64
N GLN A 649 13.55 20.11 27.68
CA GLN A 649 15.01 20.37 27.66
C GLN A 649 15.81 19.08 27.49
N ARG A 650 15.50 18.03 28.28
CA ARG A 650 16.16 16.72 28.16
C ARG A 650 15.91 16.01 26.83
N PHE A 651 14.76 16.22 26.19
CA PHE A 651 14.52 15.68 24.85
C PHE A 651 15.31 16.46 23.78
N LYS A 652 15.46 17.79 23.89
CA LYS A 652 16.34 18.58 23.02
C LYS A 652 17.81 18.23 23.20
N GLU A 653 18.27 18.05 24.43
CA GLU A 653 19.64 17.60 24.74
C GLU A 653 19.89 16.23 24.09
N ARG A 654 19.01 15.26 24.33
CA ARG A 654 19.12 13.89 23.76
C ARG A 654 18.98 13.82 22.23
N PHE A 655 18.31 14.79 21.60
CA PHE A 655 18.22 14.92 20.15
C PHE A 655 19.41 15.72 19.55
N SER A 656 20.06 16.56 20.36
CA SER A 656 21.36 17.16 20.03
C SER A 656 22.46 16.10 20.09
N GLU A 657 22.47 15.28 21.14
CA GLU A 657 23.36 14.11 21.28
C GLU A 657 23.22 13.19 20.06
N TRP A 658 21.99 12.84 19.64
CA TRP A 658 21.75 12.05 18.42
C TRP A 658 22.36 12.64 17.13
N LYS A 659 22.49 13.98 17.06
CA LYS A 659 23.09 14.68 15.92
C LYS A 659 24.62 14.59 15.92
N ASP A 660 25.21 14.46 17.11
CA ASP A 660 26.66 14.31 17.34
C ASP A 660 27.09 12.82 17.39
N GLU A 661 26.18 11.90 17.73
CA GLU A 661 26.34 10.43 17.77
C GLU A 661 26.60 9.75 16.41
N ARG A 662 26.86 10.52 15.35
CA ARG A 662 27.31 9.95 14.06
C ARG A 662 28.77 9.45 14.08
N LEU A 663 29.39 9.36 15.26
CA LEU A 663 30.75 8.83 15.46
C LEU A 663 30.85 7.55 16.33
N GLU A 664 29.99 7.31 17.32
CA GLU A 664 30.12 6.13 18.21
C GLU A 664 28.76 5.52 18.65
N GLY A 665 28.55 4.23 18.35
CA GLY A 665 27.76 3.34 19.24
C GLY A 665 26.29 3.03 18.93
N LEU A 666 26.05 2.05 18.04
CA LEU A 666 25.06 0.96 18.22
C LEU A 666 23.77 1.21 19.06
N ALA A 667 22.87 2.08 18.62
CA ALA A 667 21.50 2.19 19.17
C ALA A 667 20.45 1.66 18.17
N ARG A 668 19.70 0.61 18.56
CA ARG A 668 18.65 0.00 17.71
C ARG A 668 17.36 0.81 17.74
N PHE A 669 17.04 1.49 16.64
CA PHE A 669 15.66 1.93 16.38
C PHE A 669 14.82 0.75 15.85
N PRO A 670 13.57 0.53 16.32
CA PRO A 670 12.75 -0.60 15.88
C PRO A 670 12.36 -0.51 14.38
N GLY A 671 12.36 0.69 13.80
CA GLY A 671 12.01 0.96 12.40
C GLY A 671 12.76 0.13 11.36
N GLY A 672 14.06 -0.13 11.56
CA GLY A 672 14.85 -0.95 10.61
C GLY A 672 14.38 -2.41 10.50
N ARG A 673 13.88 -3.00 11.60
CA ARG A 673 13.30 -4.36 11.58
C ARG A 673 11.96 -4.38 10.86
N MET A 674 11.08 -3.43 11.17
CA MET A 674 9.77 -3.27 10.52
C MET A 674 9.91 -2.98 9.02
N TRP A 675 10.91 -2.18 8.62
CA TRP A 675 11.23 -1.93 7.22
C TRP A 675 11.77 -3.18 6.51
N ALA A 676 12.59 -3.99 7.20
CA ALA A 676 13.05 -5.28 6.67
C ALA A 676 11.89 -6.28 6.48
N GLU A 677 10.96 -6.35 7.43
CA GLU A 677 9.73 -7.16 7.34
C GLU A 677 8.82 -6.69 6.20
N MET A 678 8.60 -5.38 6.05
CA MET A 678 7.85 -4.81 4.93
C MET A 678 8.51 -5.14 3.56
N LYS A 679 9.85 -5.11 3.47
CA LYS A 679 10.59 -5.57 2.28
C LYS A 679 10.43 -7.08 2.03
N GLN A 680 10.44 -7.90 3.09
CA GLN A 680 10.20 -9.34 2.97
C GLN A 680 8.77 -9.64 2.51
N ASN A 681 7.76 -8.96 3.06
CA ASN A 681 6.38 -9.06 2.62
C ASN A 681 6.23 -8.63 1.16
N ALA A 682 6.78 -7.48 0.76
CA ALA A 682 6.76 -7.00 -0.63
C ALA A 682 7.40 -7.99 -1.63
N ALA A 683 8.44 -8.73 -1.22
CA ALA A 683 8.99 -9.83 -2.00
C ALA A 683 8.09 -11.07 -1.99
N ALA A 684 7.57 -11.47 -0.82
CA ALA A 684 6.71 -12.63 -0.62
C ALA A 684 5.39 -12.53 -1.40
N LEU A 685 4.79 -11.32 -1.47
CA LEU A 685 3.65 -10.98 -2.35
C LEU A 685 3.81 -11.52 -3.76
N THR A 686 5.05 -11.58 -4.25
CA THR A 686 5.40 -12.00 -5.62
C THR A 686 6.09 -13.35 -5.67
N GLY A 687 6.40 -13.95 -4.52
CA GLY A 687 7.25 -15.14 -4.36
C GLY A 687 6.46 -16.43 -4.23
N HIS A 688 5.52 -16.47 -3.27
CA HIS A 688 4.80 -17.69 -2.88
C HIS A 688 3.90 -18.23 -3.99
N GLY A 689 3.74 -19.55 -4.05
CA GLY A 689 2.90 -20.22 -5.06
C GLY A 689 1.43 -19.82 -4.95
N GLU A 690 0.94 -19.72 -3.72
CA GLU A 690 -0.43 -19.33 -3.37
C GLU A 690 -0.65 -17.82 -3.33
N ALA A 691 0.34 -16.99 -3.66
CA ALA A 691 0.17 -15.53 -3.60
C ALA A 691 -0.82 -15.03 -4.67
N GLY A 692 -1.68 -14.10 -4.32
CA GLY A 692 -2.78 -13.60 -5.17
C GLY A 692 -2.34 -13.14 -6.56
N ILE A 693 -1.21 -12.42 -6.64
CA ILE A 693 -0.63 -11.99 -7.93
C ILE A 693 -0.14 -13.17 -8.79
N VAL A 694 0.34 -14.25 -8.15
CA VAL A 694 0.80 -15.45 -8.84
C VAL A 694 -0.39 -16.24 -9.36
N GLN A 695 -1.48 -16.33 -8.59
CA GLN A 695 -2.76 -16.86 -9.05
C GLN A 695 -3.30 -16.05 -10.26
N LEU A 696 -3.27 -14.72 -10.19
CA LEU A 696 -3.68 -13.84 -11.30
C LEU A 696 -2.81 -14.02 -12.55
N PHE A 697 -1.48 -14.12 -12.41
CA PHE A 697 -0.58 -14.37 -13.54
C PHE A 697 -0.75 -15.76 -14.14
N ASN A 698 -1.12 -16.76 -13.33
CA ASN A 698 -1.51 -18.06 -13.83
C ASN A 698 -2.83 -17.99 -14.63
N LEU A 699 -3.83 -17.22 -14.17
CA LEU A 699 -5.07 -16.98 -14.92
C LEU A 699 -4.85 -16.29 -16.27
N PHE A 700 -3.91 -15.33 -16.37
CA PHE A 700 -3.52 -14.76 -17.67
C PHE A 700 -2.93 -15.77 -18.65
N ARG A 701 -2.40 -16.91 -18.16
CA ARG A 701 -1.79 -17.98 -18.96
C ARG A 701 -2.71 -19.20 -19.13
N ASP A 702 -3.78 -19.30 -18.34
CA ASP A 702 -4.78 -20.35 -18.46
C ASP A 702 -5.47 -20.30 -19.83
N ARG A 703 -5.61 -21.45 -20.50
CA ARG A 703 -6.14 -21.50 -21.87
C ARG A 703 -7.60 -21.07 -21.96
N SER A 704 -8.42 -21.39 -20.96
CA SER A 704 -9.84 -21.05 -20.94
C SER A 704 -10.03 -19.54 -20.86
N VAL A 705 -9.31 -18.88 -19.95
CA VAL A 705 -9.32 -17.41 -19.79
C VAL A 705 -8.64 -16.73 -20.98
N ARG A 706 -7.43 -17.14 -21.36
CA ARG A 706 -6.62 -16.51 -22.41
C ARG A 706 -7.30 -16.47 -23.78
N SER A 707 -8.14 -17.46 -24.11
CA SER A 707 -8.93 -17.50 -25.35
C SER A 707 -10.02 -16.43 -25.44
N ALA A 708 -10.52 -15.94 -24.30
CA ALA A 708 -11.53 -14.89 -24.22
C ALA A 708 -10.90 -13.48 -24.16
N LEU A 709 -9.63 -13.39 -23.73
CA LEU A 709 -8.89 -12.13 -23.60
C LEU A 709 -8.33 -11.63 -24.96
N PRO A 710 -8.30 -10.30 -25.19
CA PRO A 710 -7.56 -9.68 -26.29
C PRO A 710 -6.04 -9.85 -26.10
N ASN A 711 -5.20 -9.18 -26.89
CA ASN A 711 -3.80 -9.05 -26.54
C ASN A 711 -3.67 -8.20 -25.27
N VAL A 712 -2.93 -8.67 -24.27
CA VAL A 712 -2.78 -7.99 -22.97
C VAL A 712 -1.37 -7.42 -22.88
N ARG A 713 -1.31 -6.14 -22.51
CA ARG A 713 -0.08 -5.42 -22.20
C ARG A 713 -0.15 -4.89 -20.77
N LEU A 714 0.89 -5.16 -19.99
CA LEU A 714 0.99 -4.78 -18.59
C LEU A 714 1.77 -3.48 -18.43
N HIS A 715 1.22 -2.64 -17.56
CA HIS A 715 1.83 -1.42 -17.06
C HIS A 715 1.87 -1.52 -15.53
N LEU A 716 3.00 -1.24 -14.92
CA LEU A 716 3.17 -1.35 -13.47
C LEU A 716 3.21 0.07 -12.86
N ILE A 717 2.42 0.35 -11.82
CA ILE A 717 2.37 1.68 -11.18
C ILE A 717 2.59 1.52 -9.68
N GLY A 718 3.72 2.00 -9.15
CA GLY A 718 4.08 1.81 -7.75
C GLY A 718 4.39 3.11 -7.02
N HIS A 719 3.63 3.43 -5.96
CA HIS A 719 3.98 4.52 -5.04
C HIS A 719 4.83 4.01 -3.87
N SER A 720 5.86 4.76 -3.47
CA SER A 720 6.61 4.50 -2.24
C SER A 720 7.13 3.04 -2.17
N ALA A 721 6.67 2.22 -1.22
CA ALA A 721 7.01 0.81 -1.10
C ALA A 721 6.44 -0.08 -2.24
N GLY A 722 5.37 0.33 -2.92
CA GLY A 722 4.86 -0.34 -4.12
C GLY A 722 5.87 -0.38 -5.27
N ALA A 723 6.89 0.49 -5.26
CA ALA A 723 8.04 0.36 -6.15
C ALA A 723 8.91 -0.88 -5.86
N ILE A 724 8.96 -1.33 -4.60
CA ILE A 724 9.64 -2.57 -4.19
C ILE A 724 8.83 -3.77 -4.71
N VAL A 725 7.51 -3.77 -4.47
CA VAL A 725 6.58 -4.77 -5.01
C VAL A 725 6.73 -4.90 -6.52
N HIS A 726 6.70 -3.78 -7.27
CA HIS A 726 6.86 -3.81 -8.73
C HIS A 726 8.26 -4.16 -9.22
N SER A 727 9.30 -3.99 -8.40
CA SER A 727 10.64 -4.47 -8.75
C SER A 727 10.70 -6.00 -8.81
N HIS A 728 10.09 -6.68 -7.83
CA HIS A 728 9.99 -8.14 -7.83
C HIS A 728 8.91 -8.66 -8.81
N LEU A 729 7.72 -8.05 -8.82
CA LEU A 729 6.59 -8.43 -9.67
C LEU A 729 6.94 -8.26 -11.15
N GLY A 730 7.58 -7.17 -11.54
CA GLY A 730 8.02 -6.94 -12.92
C GLY A 730 9.06 -7.96 -13.38
N ALA A 731 10.04 -8.29 -12.52
CA ALA A 731 11.01 -9.34 -12.82
C ALA A 731 10.32 -10.71 -13.02
N ARG A 732 9.34 -11.05 -12.16
CA ARG A 732 8.56 -12.30 -12.30
C ARG A 732 7.67 -12.33 -13.54
N ALA A 733 6.97 -11.24 -13.84
CA ALA A 733 6.14 -11.12 -15.03
C ALA A 733 6.96 -11.36 -16.32
N LEU A 734 8.16 -10.77 -16.38
CA LEU A 734 9.09 -10.95 -17.50
C LEU A 734 9.66 -12.37 -17.59
N MET A 735 9.95 -13.02 -16.45
CA MET A 735 10.34 -14.44 -16.41
C MET A 735 9.21 -15.38 -16.87
N GLN A 736 7.95 -15.02 -16.59
CA GLN A 736 6.77 -15.78 -17.02
C GLN A 736 6.31 -15.46 -18.45
N GLY A 737 6.98 -14.53 -19.14
CA GLY A 737 6.72 -14.21 -20.55
C GLY A 737 5.57 -13.22 -20.79
N LEU A 738 5.16 -12.45 -19.78
CA LEU A 738 4.13 -11.41 -19.91
C LEU A 738 4.71 -10.13 -20.58
N ASP A 739 3.90 -9.43 -21.39
CA ASP A 739 4.28 -8.17 -22.06
C ASP A 739 4.25 -7.01 -21.06
N VAL A 740 5.35 -6.74 -20.36
CA VAL A 740 5.50 -5.54 -19.51
C VAL A 740 6.08 -4.41 -20.35
N ALA A 741 5.23 -3.48 -20.78
CA ALA A 741 5.63 -2.39 -21.68
C ALA A 741 6.12 -1.13 -20.93
N SER A 742 5.56 -0.84 -19.76
CA SER A 742 6.05 0.28 -18.95
C SER A 742 5.94 0.06 -17.44
N ILE A 743 6.78 0.78 -16.70
CA ILE A 743 6.79 0.85 -15.25
C ILE A 743 6.76 2.34 -14.88
N SER A 744 5.92 2.72 -13.92
CA SER A 744 5.71 4.08 -13.44
C SER A 744 5.88 4.11 -11.94
N LEU A 745 6.93 4.76 -11.44
CA LEU A 745 7.29 4.75 -10.03
C LEU A 745 7.14 6.15 -9.43
N LEU A 746 6.38 6.26 -8.34
CA LEU A 746 5.97 7.53 -7.72
C LEU A 746 6.60 7.60 -6.32
N ALA A 747 7.48 8.58 -6.11
CA ALA A 747 8.36 8.66 -4.93
C ALA A 747 8.99 7.29 -4.51
N PRO A 748 9.65 6.55 -5.44
CA PRO A 748 10.03 5.16 -5.19
C PRO A 748 10.97 4.95 -4.00
N ALA A 749 10.51 4.20 -3.00
CA ALA A 749 11.30 3.84 -1.82
C ALA A 749 12.22 2.63 -2.03
N VAL A 750 12.31 2.10 -3.26
CA VAL A 750 13.19 0.97 -3.59
C VAL A 750 14.65 1.41 -3.64
N ARG A 751 15.55 0.57 -3.11
CA ARG A 751 17.00 0.75 -3.25
C ARG A 751 17.42 0.67 -4.71
N LEU A 752 18.35 1.51 -5.10
CA LEU A 752 18.82 1.64 -6.48
C LEU A 752 19.55 0.38 -6.98
N ASP A 753 20.32 -0.26 -6.09
CA ASP A 753 21.04 -1.51 -6.35
C ASP A 753 20.08 -2.69 -6.56
N LEU A 754 19.06 -2.82 -5.72
CA LEU A 754 18.01 -3.83 -5.83
C LEU A 754 17.21 -3.67 -7.14
N PHE A 755 16.84 -2.43 -7.49
CA PHE A 755 16.15 -2.14 -8.75
C PHE A 755 17.00 -2.51 -9.98
N ASP A 756 18.29 -2.13 -10.00
CA ASP A 756 19.18 -2.47 -11.11
C ASP A 756 19.41 -3.99 -11.24
N ALA A 757 19.57 -4.69 -10.11
CA ALA A 757 19.75 -6.13 -10.05
C ALA A 757 18.52 -6.92 -10.57
N LEU A 758 17.30 -6.51 -10.20
CA LEU A 758 16.06 -7.19 -10.58
C LEU A 758 15.57 -6.82 -11.99
N LEU A 759 15.61 -5.54 -12.35
CA LEU A 759 15.00 -5.01 -13.57
C LEU A 759 15.96 -4.33 -14.53
N GLY A 760 17.08 -3.77 -14.06
CA GLY A 760 17.96 -2.90 -14.85
C GLY A 760 18.45 -3.53 -16.17
N ARG A 761 18.85 -4.81 -16.15
CA ARG A 761 19.20 -5.56 -17.37
C ARG A 761 18.00 -5.71 -18.31
N SER A 762 16.86 -6.13 -17.79
CA SER A 762 15.66 -6.42 -18.59
C SER A 762 15.09 -5.17 -19.23
N ILE A 763 15.04 -4.05 -18.49
CA ILE A 763 14.63 -2.74 -19.01
C ILE A 763 15.51 -2.33 -20.18
N ALA A 764 16.84 -2.36 -20.00
CA ALA A 764 17.79 -1.96 -21.03
C ALA A 764 17.76 -2.86 -22.28
N GLN A 765 17.54 -4.17 -22.13
CA GLN A 765 17.52 -5.13 -23.24
C GLN A 765 16.19 -5.16 -24.01
N ARG A 766 15.06 -4.96 -23.33
CA ARG A 766 13.71 -5.06 -23.92
C ARG A 766 13.10 -3.71 -24.30
N GLY A 767 13.74 -2.59 -23.94
CA GLY A 767 13.21 -1.25 -24.22
C GLY A 767 12.00 -0.87 -23.35
N ILE A 768 11.86 -1.48 -22.17
CA ILE A 768 10.73 -1.22 -21.26
C ILE A 768 10.79 0.26 -20.83
N ARG A 769 9.68 0.98 -20.98
CA ARG A 769 9.63 2.41 -20.68
C ARG A 769 9.50 2.62 -19.17
N LEU A 770 10.34 3.47 -18.57
CA LEU A 770 10.30 3.78 -17.14
C LEU A 770 9.91 5.24 -16.91
N PHE A 771 8.85 5.48 -16.15
CA PHE A 771 8.47 6.81 -15.65
C PHE A 771 8.83 6.89 -14.17
N ILE A 772 9.43 8.00 -13.74
CA ILE A 772 9.72 8.25 -12.33
C ILE A 772 9.22 9.64 -11.96
N ALA A 773 8.24 9.72 -11.06
CA ALA A 773 7.89 10.96 -10.38
C ALA A 773 8.60 11.03 -9.03
N ASN A 774 9.27 12.14 -8.74
CA ASN A 774 9.96 12.36 -7.47
C ASN A 774 9.84 13.82 -7.02
N LEU A 775 9.91 14.04 -5.71
CA LEU A 775 10.15 15.38 -5.19
C LEU A 775 11.56 15.86 -5.54
N THR A 776 11.73 17.17 -5.72
CA THR A 776 13.03 17.83 -5.78
C THR A 776 13.77 17.69 -4.45
N ASP A 777 15.10 17.71 -4.47
CA ASP A 777 15.93 17.58 -3.26
C ASP A 777 15.66 18.72 -2.24
N ALA A 778 15.21 19.88 -2.72
CA ALA A 778 14.72 20.98 -1.88
C ALA A 778 13.38 20.65 -1.19
N ALA A 779 12.41 20.10 -1.92
CA ALA A 779 11.13 19.68 -1.36
C ALA A 779 11.27 18.49 -0.39
N GLU A 780 12.06 17.47 -0.74
CA GLU A 780 12.38 16.33 0.14
C GLU A 780 12.96 16.77 1.51
N ARG A 781 13.78 17.83 1.54
CA ARG A 781 14.32 18.39 2.79
C ARG A 781 13.37 19.30 3.54
N GLY A 782 12.37 19.88 2.85
CA GLY A 782 11.33 20.73 3.43
C GLY A 782 10.05 19.98 3.81
N ASP A 783 9.92 18.71 3.41
CA ASP A 783 8.80 17.84 3.74
C ASP A 783 8.78 17.54 5.26
N ASP A 784 7.75 18.01 5.94
CA ASP A 784 7.57 17.86 7.38
C ASP A 784 6.70 16.64 7.76
N THR A 785 6.42 15.74 6.82
CA THR A 785 5.66 14.48 7.03
C THR A 785 6.23 13.62 8.17
N CYS A 786 7.54 13.65 8.41
CA CYS A 786 8.17 12.95 9.54
C CYS A 786 8.63 13.92 10.64
N LYS A 787 7.72 14.39 11.49
CA LYS A 787 8.09 15.11 12.73
C LYS A 787 8.54 14.11 13.81
N PRO A 788 9.59 14.42 14.62
CA PRO A 788 10.38 15.65 14.65
C PRO A 788 11.62 15.63 13.72
N TYR A 789 11.79 14.61 12.86
CA TYR A 789 12.96 14.44 11.98
C TYR A 789 13.15 15.58 10.97
N GLY A 790 12.06 16.21 10.51
CA GLY A 790 12.10 17.48 9.76
C GLY A 790 12.53 17.36 8.29
N HIS A 791 12.49 16.15 7.74
CA HIS A 791 12.67 15.83 6.32
C HIS A 791 11.70 14.70 5.92
N SER A 792 11.62 14.41 4.62
CA SER A 792 10.76 13.37 4.06
C SER A 792 10.97 11.96 4.64
N LEU A 793 9.96 11.12 4.40
CA LEU A 793 10.03 9.69 4.67
C LEU A 793 11.19 8.99 3.93
N LEU A 794 11.50 9.38 2.68
CA LEU A 794 12.63 8.78 1.95
C LEU A 794 13.98 9.15 2.56
N TYR A 795 14.13 10.38 3.10
CA TYR A 795 15.32 10.73 3.87
C TYR A 795 15.45 9.90 5.15
N LEU A 796 14.35 9.59 5.84
CA LEU A 796 14.35 8.74 7.03
C LEU A 796 14.73 7.29 6.67
N VAL A 797 14.08 6.71 5.66
CA VAL A 797 14.37 5.35 5.18
C VAL A 797 15.84 5.23 4.75
N SER A 798 16.30 6.14 3.89
CA SER A 798 17.66 6.15 3.32
C SER A 798 18.77 6.24 4.38
N ARG A 799 18.53 6.94 5.50
CA ARG A 799 19.56 7.22 6.52
C ARG A 799 19.44 6.39 7.79
N SER A 800 18.28 5.82 8.07
CA SER A 800 17.96 5.26 9.39
C SER A 800 17.36 3.85 9.36
N PHE A 801 16.73 3.41 8.27
CA PHE A 801 16.09 2.08 8.18
C PHE A 801 16.82 1.08 7.27
N GLU A 802 17.73 1.54 6.40
CA GLU A 802 18.70 0.70 5.70
C GLU A 802 20.01 0.54 6.53
N ASP A 803 20.94 -0.28 6.04
CA ASP A 803 22.08 -0.86 6.78
C ASP A 803 23.15 0.15 7.27
N HIS A 804 22.79 1.02 8.22
CA HIS A 804 23.65 1.96 8.97
C HIS A 804 24.50 2.98 8.17
N GLU A 805 24.45 2.95 6.83
CA GLU A 805 25.00 3.95 5.92
C GLU A 805 23.89 4.57 5.03
N GLU A 806 24.11 5.79 4.53
CA GLU A 806 23.13 6.50 3.67
C GLU A 806 22.93 5.76 2.35
N THR A 807 21.82 5.03 2.25
CA THR A 807 21.55 4.06 1.19
C THR A 807 20.85 4.72 0.00
N PRO A 808 21.34 4.56 -1.24
CA PRO A 808 20.73 5.13 -2.43
C PRO A 808 19.33 4.57 -2.73
N LEU A 809 18.29 5.39 -2.54
CA LEU A 809 16.92 5.11 -2.97
C LEU A 809 16.60 5.75 -4.32
N LEU A 810 15.90 5.03 -5.19
CA LEU A 810 15.58 5.45 -6.56
C LEU A 810 14.72 6.72 -6.61
N GLY A 811 13.89 6.98 -5.59
CA GLY A 811 12.96 8.10 -5.53
C GLY A 811 13.56 9.44 -5.09
N MET A 812 14.80 9.49 -4.63
CA MET A 812 15.40 10.75 -4.18
C MET A 812 16.18 11.40 -5.32
N GLU A 813 15.94 12.68 -5.62
CA GLU A 813 16.59 13.40 -6.73
C GLU A 813 18.13 13.28 -6.68
N LYS A 814 18.72 13.45 -5.49
CA LYS A 814 20.18 13.32 -5.25
C LYS A 814 20.78 11.98 -5.67
N HIS A 815 20.01 10.90 -5.65
CA HIS A 815 20.45 9.55 -6.04
C HIS A 815 20.07 9.25 -7.50
N LEU A 816 18.86 9.67 -7.91
CA LEU A 816 18.31 9.44 -9.24
C LEU A 816 19.09 10.17 -10.33
N VAL A 817 19.36 11.47 -10.16
CA VAL A 817 20.01 12.31 -11.18
C VAL A 817 21.40 11.78 -11.59
N PRO A 818 22.31 11.38 -10.68
CA PRO A 818 23.55 10.66 -11.05
C PRO A 818 23.30 9.29 -11.71
N ALA A 819 22.28 8.55 -11.27
CA ALA A 819 21.95 7.24 -11.83
C ALA A 819 21.40 7.33 -13.27
N LEU A 820 20.63 8.38 -13.59
CA LEU A 820 20.19 8.65 -14.95
C LEU A 820 21.38 8.83 -15.91
N VAL A 821 22.48 9.43 -15.46
CA VAL A 821 23.67 9.56 -16.30
C VAL A 821 24.48 8.26 -16.37
N THR A 822 24.62 7.53 -15.27
CA THR A 822 25.55 6.40 -15.15
C THR A 822 24.99 5.02 -15.53
N GLN A 823 23.68 4.79 -15.35
CA GLN A 823 23.08 3.46 -15.53
C GLN A 823 22.74 3.14 -16.99
N ARG A 824 22.42 1.87 -17.26
CA ARG A 824 22.08 1.37 -18.61
C ARG A 824 20.60 1.51 -18.94
N TRP A 825 19.73 1.28 -17.97
CA TRP A 825 18.27 1.40 -18.11
C TRP A 825 17.80 2.84 -18.25
N SER A 826 18.64 3.83 -17.91
CA SER A 826 18.29 5.24 -17.93
C SER A 826 17.92 5.79 -19.31
N ALA A 827 18.35 5.14 -20.39
CA ALA A 827 17.98 5.49 -21.76
C ALA A 827 16.46 5.36 -22.03
N ASN A 828 15.73 4.61 -21.21
CA ASN A 828 14.28 4.43 -21.31
C ASN A 828 13.50 5.23 -20.25
N VAL A 829 14.16 6.16 -19.54
CA VAL A 829 13.56 6.88 -18.40
C VAL A 829 13.04 8.26 -18.80
N ARG A 830 11.83 8.58 -18.32
CA ARG A 830 11.32 9.96 -18.29
C ARG A 830 10.98 10.35 -16.85
N GLN A 831 11.72 11.33 -16.33
CA GLN A 831 11.57 11.85 -14.98
C GLN A 831 10.52 12.99 -14.95
N LEU A 832 9.72 13.07 -13.89
CA LEU A 832 8.87 14.20 -13.56
C LEU A 832 9.21 14.69 -12.14
N ARG A 833 9.66 15.94 -12.02
CA ARG A 833 10.09 16.54 -10.75
C ARG A 833 8.94 17.31 -10.11
N CYS A 834 8.79 17.18 -8.79
CA CYS A 834 7.71 17.80 -8.01
C CYS A 834 8.28 18.71 -6.90
N PRO A 835 7.68 19.88 -6.63
CA PRO A 835 6.69 20.57 -7.45
C PRO A 835 7.32 21.18 -8.71
N GLY A 836 6.50 21.81 -9.56
CA GLY A 836 6.92 22.68 -10.67
C GLY A 836 7.23 21.97 -11.99
N GLY A 837 7.48 20.66 -12.01
CA GLY A 837 7.66 19.91 -13.26
C GLY A 837 6.34 19.77 -14.03
N MET A 838 6.41 19.92 -15.34
CA MET A 838 5.31 19.71 -16.29
C MET A 838 5.62 18.50 -17.17
N TRP A 839 4.61 17.68 -17.48
CA TRP A 839 4.78 16.51 -18.35
C TRP A 839 5.12 16.92 -19.80
N ASP A 840 4.34 17.85 -20.35
CA ASP A 840 4.56 18.54 -21.61
C ASP A 840 4.16 20.02 -21.47
N ALA A 841 4.37 20.83 -22.51
CA ALA A 841 4.11 22.28 -22.48
C ALA A 841 2.63 22.66 -22.28
N SER A 842 1.70 21.74 -22.49
CA SER A 842 0.24 21.92 -22.28
C SER A 842 -0.27 21.36 -20.96
N SER A 843 0.56 20.60 -20.24
CA SER A 843 0.19 19.96 -18.98
C SER A 843 0.26 20.94 -17.81
N ALA A 844 -0.59 20.76 -16.80
CA ALA A 844 -0.45 21.48 -15.54
C ALA A 844 0.90 21.16 -14.87
N ALA A 845 1.48 22.13 -14.17
CA ALA A 845 2.64 21.90 -13.32
C ALA A 845 2.23 21.09 -12.07
N THR A 846 3.11 20.17 -11.66
CA THR A 846 2.99 19.43 -10.39
C THR A 846 3.05 20.38 -9.20
N ARG A 847 2.32 20.05 -8.15
CA ARG A 847 2.19 20.82 -6.90
C ARG A 847 2.60 20.05 -5.66
N ALA A 848 2.82 18.73 -5.75
CA ALA A 848 3.26 17.91 -4.63
C ALA A 848 4.56 18.43 -3.99
N THR A 849 4.52 18.66 -2.67
CA THR A 849 5.67 19.03 -1.83
C THR A 849 5.99 18.01 -0.74
N THR A 850 5.13 16.99 -0.55
CA THR A 850 5.27 15.93 0.46
C THR A 850 5.30 14.56 -0.20
N HIS A 851 5.90 13.58 0.47
CA HIS A 851 6.09 12.21 -0.04
C HIS A 851 4.77 11.52 -0.47
N GLY A 852 3.72 11.65 0.33
CA GLY A 852 2.38 11.15 0.01
C GLY A 852 1.76 11.89 -1.18
N GLY A 853 1.84 13.23 -1.16
CA GLY A 853 1.19 14.09 -2.14
C GLY A 853 1.63 13.90 -3.60
N VAL A 854 2.77 13.22 -3.85
CA VAL A 854 3.20 12.85 -5.21
C VAL A 854 2.21 11.90 -5.90
N ASP A 855 1.53 11.04 -5.15
CA ASP A 855 0.51 10.12 -5.69
C ASP A 855 -0.85 10.81 -5.89
N ASP A 856 -1.23 11.66 -4.93
CA ASP A 856 -2.48 12.42 -4.97
C ASP A 856 -2.51 13.49 -6.08
N ASP A 857 -1.35 13.98 -6.51
CA ASP A 857 -1.22 15.05 -7.51
C ASP A 857 -1.82 14.64 -8.86
N GLN A 858 -2.90 15.34 -9.24
CA GLN A 858 -3.59 15.12 -10.51
C GLN A 858 -2.64 15.28 -11.72
N ALA A 859 -1.65 16.17 -11.68
CA ALA A 859 -0.71 16.34 -12.78
C ALA A 859 0.22 15.11 -12.93
N VAL A 860 0.56 14.45 -11.83
CA VAL A 860 1.31 13.18 -11.84
C VAL A 860 0.43 12.04 -12.36
N ARG A 861 -0.82 11.95 -11.90
CA ARG A 861 -1.81 10.97 -12.40
C ARG A 861 -2.09 11.11 -13.89
N ASP A 862 -2.26 12.34 -14.38
CA ASP A 862 -2.44 12.65 -15.80
C ASP A 862 -1.19 12.27 -16.61
N ALA A 863 0.01 12.57 -16.09
CA ALA A 863 1.28 12.20 -16.72
C ALA A 863 1.45 10.68 -16.84
N VAL A 864 1.11 9.90 -15.81
CA VAL A 864 1.16 8.43 -15.84
C VAL A 864 0.20 7.85 -16.89
N ALA A 865 -1.04 8.34 -16.95
CA ALA A 865 -2.01 7.90 -17.94
C ALA A 865 -1.58 8.28 -19.38
N SER A 866 -1.01 9.47 -19.56
CA SER A 866 -0.44 9.93 -20.84
C SER A 866 0.77 9.07 -21.26
N PHE A 867 1.68 8.78 -20.33
CA PHE A 867 2.85 7.92 -20.55
C PHE A 867 2.47 6.50 -20.96
N ILE A 868 1.45 5.91 -20.35
CA ILE A 868 0.97 4.57 -20.72
C ILE A 868 0.46 4.57 -22.16
N ARG A 869 -0.34 5.58 -22.54
CA ARG A 869 -1.04 5.63 -23.83
C ARG A 869 -0.20 6.03 -25.05
N PHE A 870 0.79 6.90 -24.88
CA PHE A 870 1.45 7.61 -26.00
C PHE A 870 2.95 7.29 -26.18
N GLY A 871 3.47 6.26 -25.52
CA GLY A 871 4.86 5.79 -25.69
C GLY A 871 4.98 4.38 -26.25
#